data_AF-A0AAN8RYR1-F1
#
_entry.id   AF-A0AAN8RYR1-F1
#
_cell.length_a   1.000
_cell.length_b   1.000
_cell.length_c   1.000
_cell.angle_alpha   90.00
_cell.angle_beta   90.00
_cell.angle_gamma   90.00
#
_symmetry.space_group_name_H-M   'P 1'
#
loop_
_entity.id
_entity.type
_entity.pdbx_description
1 polymer ?
#
loop_
_entity_poly.entity_id
_entity_poly.type
_entity_poly.pdbx_seq_one_letter_code
_entity_poly.pdbx_strand_id
1 'polypeptide(L)'
;MSNQSGYSNPAFAGATGAHTSLEDNKLPYYTPETTTDRFVRRISSLKKGPRSSETTEEYQQVILRAANKERDNETGLGSEEIQLINRAQRNQEYTDELDEDDPKTPKAFELAKVPKFSGLGVMIFSLSIFSTLFSLLFFFIAVAKPRYQGYIHANGHLSPTTASLLSAIFAKAIEISFVTVFTSYTGQVLSKRALRRDSKGIRIADLLMKGWVYQPGSLLTTMPGLKYAGGTVLGVVILFVVLCVTFYTTAADSLVSPKLHFGKYGNVKLEGYVTLTYGNSTALASRCPAIISSSLDGPMNGSALPVSQTTCYRVHNSYQPLRDFTFFTDAWNGYRSDQSIPRDQLNRRPVGWTTVGNERYYGAWLEISGADKLNNVTLAMPHGSIVPSVRNVTLNNLVQPEMQSDFGNIDATASVLSPAVNVVCYKLNQTAVQWFISNNSSDTRQGALDPEAQRVFNFDPSSSQSLSTPSNGQYLAPSFITLPPPFNVAIFASAGYTDPSMYILTAANATISPSYTLCAIRSLLTSRCSTNYLSASGGGNVTTNCSPDNPNSLSRSLPSSHHETYQSQFKDISTALAYALSLNVADAALSRILGIFATSTVPGFNPSLPSVAEALAILYANAIVLSSVGAQFGADEKSNSYAGVDPYPYQLPTTESFNARIRTVEYASGVSAGWQASFYVVLAGVMVMNVFCLVYFFVARGLVFDITEIENLFCVAFNSRSDGTAVGFSGAMGRRDGFYGKGPKGKQFGLAFHVGCEEDERFYLYKRD
;
A
#
# COMPACT_ATOMS: atom_id res chain seq x y z
N MET A 1 -33.80 -3.40 -4.99
CA MET A 1 -34.07 -2.18 -4.22
C MET A 1 -32.96 -1.99 -3.19
N SER A 2 -31.98 -1.15 -3.52
CA SER A 2 -30.94 -0.65 -2.61
C SER A 2 -30.40 0.62 -3.27
N ASN A 3 -30.98 1.78 -2.90
CA ASN A 3 -30.52 3.08 -3.36
C ASN A 3 -29.21 3.43 -2.63
N GLN A 4 -28.08 3.44 -3.36
CA GLN A 4 -26.90 4.18 -2.94
C GLN A 4 -26.96 5.58 -3.57
N SER A 5 -27.59 6.52 -2.87
CA SER A 5 -27.41 7.95 -3.14
C SER A 5 -26.22 8.43 -2.30
N GLY A 6 -25.05 8.56 -2.92
CA GLY A 6 -23.90 9.22 -2.30
C GLY A 6 -24.21 10.71 -2.10
N TYR A 7 -24.19 11.15 -0.85
CA TYR A 7 -24.28 12.56 -0.48
C TYR A 7 -22.91 13.21 -0.75
N SER A 8 -22.75 13.89 -1.87
CA SER A 8 -21.55 14.68 -2.16
C SER A 8 -21.66 16.05 -1.48
N ASN A 9 -20.67 16.37 -0.64
CA ASN A 9 -20.52 17.69 -0.05
C ASN A 9 -20.00 18.67 -1.12
N PRO A 10 -20.68 19.80 -1.38
CA PRO A 10 -20.29 20.76 -2.43
C PRO A 10 -18.97 21.49 -2.16
N ALA A 11 -18.32 21.26 -1.01
CA ALA A 11 -16.97 21.76 -0.73
C ALA A 11 -15.87 21.21 -1.68
N PHE A 12 -16.18 20.22 -2.54
CA PHE A 12 -15.19 19.52 -3.36
C PHE A 12 -15.52 19.43 -4.87
N ALA A 13 -16.57 20.09 -5.35
CA ALA A 13 -16.97 20.00 -6.76
C ALA A 13 -16.43 21.19 -7.58
N GLY A 14 -15.20 21.06 -8.10
CA GLY A 14 -14.62 22.07 -8.97
C GLY A 14 -13.59 21.49 -9.94
N ALA A 15 -14.05 20.74 -10.95
CA ALA A 15 -13.40 20.60 -12.26
C ALA A 15 -14.13 19.58 -13.16
N THR A 16 -14.56 20.05 -14.34
CA THR A 16 -14.92 19.29 -15.58
C THR A 16 -16.19 18.43 -15.53
N GLY A 17 -16.99 18.24 -16.58
CA GLY A 17 -16.96 18.60 -17.99
C GLY A 17 -18.21 17.96 -18.63
N ALA A 18 -18.74 18.52 -19.70
CA ALA A 18 -20.02 18.14 -20.30
C ALA A 18 -20.11 16.63 -20.62
N HIS A 19 -21.13 15.96 -20.08
CA HIS A 19 -21.50 14.59 -20.47
C HIS A 19 -22.84 14.60 -21.20
N THR A 20 -22.77 14.17 -22.46
CA THR A 20 -23.90 13.84 -23.33
C THR A 20 -24.65 12.62 -22.81
N SER A 21 -25.97 12.74 -22.77
CA SER A 21 -26.94 11.70 -22.48
C SER A 21 -26.83 10.54 -23.49
N LEU A 22 -26.69 9.31 -23.00
CA LEU A 22 -26.90 8.08 -23.78
C LEU A 22 -27.84 7.16 -23.00
N GLU A 23 -28.82 6.64 -23.74
CA GLU A 23 -30.01 5.92 -23.29
C GLU A 23 -29.68 4.58 -22.61
N ASP A 24 -30.21 4.39 -21.40
CA ASP A 24 -30.38 3.08 -20.78
C ASP A 24 -31.72 2.47 -21.20
N ASN A 25 -31.69 1.36 -21.95
CA ASN A 25 -32.70 0.30 -21.85
C ASN A 25 -32.30 -0.92 -22.70
N LYS A 26 -31.74 -1.95 -22.04
CA LYS A 26 -32.04 -3.40 -22.19
C LYS A 26 -30.91 -4.23 -21.57
N LEU A 27 -31.14 -4.74 -20.36
CA LEU A 27 -30.38 -5.84 -19.78
C LEU A 27 -31.16 -7.15 -20.00
N PRO A 28 -30.55 -8.22 -20.57
CA PRO A 28 -31.11 -9.56 -20.46
C PRO A 28 -30.62 -10.23 -19.17
N TYR A 29 -31.54 -10.96 -18.54
CA TYR A 29 -31.30 -11.81 -17.37
C TYR A 29 -30.13 -12.77 -17.57
N TYR A 30 -29.20 -12.82 -16.61
CA TYR A 30 -28.12 -13.80 -16.53
C TYR A 30 -28.59 -15.00 -15.69
N THR A 31 -28.71 -16.17 -16.30
CA THR A 31 -28.81 -17.46 -15.61
C THR A 31 -27.44 -18.15 -15.62
N PRO A 32 -26.99 -18.77 -14.51
CA PRO A 32 -25.68 -19.40 -14.45
C PRO A 32 -25.69 -20.75 -15.18
N GLU A 33 -24.92 -20.87 -16.27
CA GLU A 33 -24.69 -22.13 -16.99
C GLU A 33 -23.74 -23.05 -16.19
N THR A 34 -24.11 -24.33 -16.07
CA THR A 34 -23.31 -25.37 -15.43
C THR A 34 -22.35 -26.05 -16.42
N THR A 35 -21.28 -26.63 -15.88
CA THR A 35 -20.09 -27.14 -16.60
C THR A 35 -20.33 -28.26 -17.63
N THR A 36 -21.55 -28.78 -17.74
CA THR A 36 -21.95 -29.83 -18.70
C THR A 36 -22.27 -29.31 -20.10
N ASP A 37 -22.76 -28.07 -20.24
CA ASP A 37 -23.18 -27.55 -21.56
C ASP A 37 -22.00 -27.16 -22.47
N ARG A 38 -20.82 -26.93 -21.89
CA ARG A 38 -19.61 -26.57 -22.64
C ARG A 38 -18.96 -27.78 -23.35
N PHE A 39 -19.27 -29.01 -22.91
CA PHE A 39 -18.72 -30.24 -23.48
C PHE A 39 -19.50 -30.72 -24.71
N VAL A 40 -20.83 -30.57 -24.71
CA VAL A 40 -21.71 -31.01 -25.82
C VAL A 40 -21.56 -30.13 -27.07
N ARG A 41 -21.30 -28.82 -26.90
CA ARG A 41 -21.11 -27.89 -28.03
C ARG A 41 -19.79 -28.07 -28.80
N ARG A 42 -18.78 -28.71 -28.19
CA ARG A 42 -17.47 -28.92 -28.83
C ARG A 42 -17.41 -30.19 -29.69
N ILE A 43 -18.34 -31.12 -29.50
CA ILE A 43 -18.42 -32.37 -30.27
C ILE A 43 -19.31 -32.21 -31.52
N SER A 44 -20.26 -31.27 -31.53
CA SER A 44 -21.15 -31.04 -32.68
C SER A 44 -20.54 -30.22 -33.82
N SER A 45 -19.38 -29.57 -33.63
CA SER A 45 -18.70 -28.77 -34.66
C SER A 45 -17.67 -29.54 -35.50
N LEU A 46 -17.45 -30.84 -35.24
CA LEU A 46 -16.48 -31.68 -35.97
C LEU A 46 -17.11 -32.65 -36.99
N LYS A 47 -18.41 -32.53 -37.26
CA LYS A 47 -19.12 -33.43 -38.17
C LYS A 47 -19.77 -32.66 -39.33
N LYS A 48 -18.98 -32.29 -40.34
CA LYS A 48 -19.43 -31.98 -41.70
C LYS A 48 -18.21 -31.94 -42.63
N GLY A 49 -17.96 -33.05 -43.33
CA GLY A 49 -17.11 -33.04 -44.53
C GLY A 49 -17.92 -32.69 -45.78
N PRO A 50 -17.25 -32.59 -46.94
CA PRO A 50 -17.87 -32.88 -48.23
C PRO A 50 -17.28 -34.13 -48.92
N ARG A 51 -18.21 -34.90 -49.48
CA ARG A 51 -18.14 -35.99 -50.49
C ARG A 51 -17.47 -35.48 -51.80
N SER A 52 -16.50 -36.18 -52.42
CA SER A 52 -16.53 -37.41 -53.27
C SER A 52 -16.81 -37.19 -54.76
N SER A 53 -15.83 -37.55 -55.62
CA SER A 53 -15.96 -38.18 -56.96
C SER A 53 -14.55 -38.63 -57.39
N GLU A 54 -14.24 -39.93 -57.37
CA GLU A 54 -14.03 -40.83 -58.54
C GLU A 54 -12.91 -40.34 -59.49
N THR A 55 -11.84 -41.09 -59.80
CA THR A 55 -11.78 -42.50 -60.24
C THR A 55 -10.43 -43.18 -59.94
N THR A 56 -10.49 -44.50 -59.87
CA THR A 56 -9.43 -45.51 -59.88
C THR A 56 -8.61 -45.46 -61.18
N GLU A 57 -7.27 -45.43 -61.12
CA GLU A 57 -6.37 -46.11 -62.07
C GLU A 57 -4.88 -46.00 -61.64
N GLU A 58 -4.18 -47.13 -61.79
CA GLU A 58 -2.74 -47.32 -62.02
C GLU A 58 -1.70 -47.21 -60.87
N TYR A 59 -1.47 -48.39 -60.30
CA TYR A 59 -0.16 -48.96 -59.97
C TYR A 59 0.78 -48.89 -61.21
N GLN A 60 2.09 -48.68 -60.97
CA GLN A 60 3.24 -48.71 -61.90
C GLN A 60 3.50 -47.48 -62.79
N GLN A 61 4.80 -47.16 -62.90
CA GLN A 61 5.45 -46.02 -63.58
C GLN A 61 5.43 -44.75 -62.71
N VAL A 62 6.54 -44.23 -62.19
CA VAL A 62 7.73 -43.77 -62.93
C VAL A 62 8.97 -43.88 -62.03
N ILE A 63 9.69 -44.98 -62.23
CA ILE A 63 11.15 -44.96 -62.32
C ILE A 63 11.47 -44.25 -63.64
N LEU A 64 12.44 -43.34 -63.65
CA LEU A 64 12.91 -42.49 -64.77
C LEU A 64 12.10 -41.21 -65.05
N ARG A 65 12.48 -40.09 -64.41
CA ARG A 65 12.78 -38.79 -65.06
C ARG A 65 12.94 -37.69 -64.02
N ALA A 66 14.17 -37.49 -63.58
CA ALA A 66 14.69 -36.16 -63.24
C ALA A 66 16.19 -36.14 -63.53
N ALA A 67 16.52 -36.49 -64.78
CA ALA A 67 17.77 -36.10 -65.41
C ALA A 67 17.43 -35.07 -66.50
N ASN A 68 18.22 -33.99 -66.50
CA ASN A 68 18.39 -32.96 -67.53
C ASN A 68 17.48 -31.72 -67.50
N LYS A 69 17.94 -30.72 -66.74
CA LYS A 69 18.32 -29.37 -67.21
C LYS A 69 19.02 -28.69 -66.02
N GLU A 70 20.25 -28.19 -66.04
CA GLU A 70 21.01 -27.58 -67.12
C GLU A 70 22.52 -27.59 -66.77
N ARG A 71 23.33 -27.85 -67.79
CA ARG A 71 24.78 -27.60 -67.98
C ARG A 71 25.00 -26.06 -67.94
N ASP A 72 26.11 -25.43 -67.59
CA ASP A 72 27.55 -25.65 -67.81
C ASP A 72 28.37 -24.83 -66.79
N ASN A 73 29.50 -25.36 -66.31
CA ASN A 73 30.80 -24.69 -66.40
C ASN A 73 31.92 -25.63 -65.90
N GLU A 74 32.83 -25.94 -66.80
CA GLU A 74 34.10 -26.62 -66.53
C GLU A 74 35.02 -25.76 -65.66
N THR A 75 35.82 -26.39 -64.81
CA THR A 75 37.29 -26.25 -64.80
C THR A 75 37.88 -27.30 -63.86
N GLY A 76 38.86 -28.05 -64.37
CA GLY A 76 39.51 -29.13 -63.66
C GLY A 76 40.61 -28.68 -62.69
N LEU A 77 40.95 -29.59 -61.77
CA LEU A 77 42.17 -29.75 -60.98
C LEU A 77 41.90 -31.01 -60.12
N GLY A 78 42.76 -31.98 -59.83
CA GLY A 78 44.16 -32.26 -60.10
C GLY A 78 44.48 -33.56 -59.33
N SER A 79 45.20 -34.49 -59.95
CA SER A 79 45.43 -35.88 -59.53
C SER A 79 46.32 -36.08 -58.28
N GLU A 80 46.42 -35.12 -57.37
CA GLU A 80 47.29 -35.20 -56.18
C GLU A 80 46.57 -35.49 -54.85
N GLU A 81 45.24 -35.33 -54.78
CA GLU A 81 44.50 -35.52 -53.52
C GLU A 81 44.19 -37.00 -53.22
N ILE A 82 44.18 -37.86 -54.25
CA ILE A 82 43.90 -39.30 -54.14
C ILE A 82 45.16 -40.11 -53.69
N GLN A 83 46.36 -39.54 -53.82
CA GLN A 83 47.59 -40.21 -53.35
C GLN A 83 47.92 -39.92 -51.87
N LEU A 84 47.44 -38.82 -51.29
CA LEU A 84 47.63 -38.50 -49.87
C LEU A 84 46.75 -39.34 -48.95
N ILE A 85 45.51 -39.65 -49.38
CA ILE A 85 44.58 -40.51 -48.63
C ILE A 85 45.10 -41.96 -48.57
N ASN A 86 45.72 -42.46 -49.64
CA ASN A 86 46.29 -43.82 -49.72
C ASN A 86 47.64 -44.00 -48.99
N ARG A 87 48.27 -42.91 -48.53
CA ARG A 87 49.51 -42.95 -47.72
C ARG A 87 49.24 -42.83 -46.22
N ALA A 88 48.15 -42.15 -45.85
CA ALA A 88 47.67 -42.11 -44.46
C ALA A 88 47.10 -43.47 -44.01
N GLN A 89 46.40 -44.19 -44.89
CA GLN A 89 45.85 -45.51 -44.57
C GLN A 89 46.91 -46.63 -44.46
N ARG A 90 48.09 -46.47 -45.08
CA ARG A 90 49.15 -47.48 -45.03
C ARG A 90 50.10 -47.36 -43.82
N ASN A 91 50.10 -46.22 -43.14
CA ASN A 91 50.90 -46.01 -41.92
C ASN A 91 50.12 -46.33 -40.63
N GLN A 92 48.85 -46.74 -40.74
CA GLN A 92 48.00 -47.11 -39.61
C GLN A 92 47.93 -48.63 -39.39
N GLU A 93 48.61 -49.42 -40.23
CA GLU A 93 48.59 -50.88 -40.23
C GLU A 93 49.94 -51.50 -39.79
N TYR A 94 50.81 -50.74 -39.11
CA TYR A 94 52.15 -51.22 -38.70
C TYR A 94 52.55 -50.94 -37.24
N THR A 95 51.59 -50.78 -36.33
CA THR A 95 51.87 -50.80 -34.88
C THR A 95 50.71 -51.43 -34.10
N ASP A 96 50.34 -52.65 -34.48
CA ASP A 96 49.50 -53.55 -33.67
C ASP A 96 50.10 -54.96 -33.76
N GLU A 97 51.30 -55.12 -33.22
CA GLU A 97 51.84 -56.42 -32.82
C GLU A 97 52.67 -56.19 -31.55
N LEU A 98 52.29 -56.90 -30.48
CA LEU A 98 52.81 -56.88 -29.09
C LEU A 98 51.99 -56.04 -28.09
N ASP A 99 50.87 -56.59 -27.62
CA ASP A 99 50.67 -56.98 -26.21
C ASP A 99 49.26 -57.58 -26.02
N GLU A 100 49.19 -58.80 -25.48
CA GLU A 100 47.97 -59.43 -24.97
C GLU A 100 47.45 -58.64 -23.75
N ASP A 101 46.39 -57.84 -23.92
CA ASP A 101 45.35 -57.54 -22.90
C ASP A 101 44.21 -56.65 -23.47
N ASP A 102 43.04 -57.26 -23.71
CA ASP A 102 41.69 -56.73 -23.99
C ASP A 102 41.49 -55.23 -24.45
N PRO A 103 41.17 -54.97 -25.75
CA PRO A 103 41.15 -53.62 -26.34
C PRO A 103 39.77 -52.90 -26.42
N LYS A 104 38.71 -53.32 -25.70
CA LYS A 104 37.32 -52.90 -26.06
C LYS A 104 36.75 -51.60 -25.44
N THR A 105 37.44 -50.90 -24.55
CA THR A 105 36.87 -49.72 -23.84
C THR A 105 37.06 -48.30 -24.45
N PRO A 106 38.13 -47.95 -25.21
CA PRO A 106 38.24 -46.59 -25.77
C PRO A 106 37.21 -46.30 -26.88
N LYS A 107 36.67 -47.35 -27.53
CA LYS A 107 35.62 -47.23 -28.55
C LYS A 107 34.28 -46.73 -27.99
N ALA A 108 33.90 -47.15 -26.78
CA ALA A 108 32.60 -46.82 -26.16
C ALA A 108 32.41 -45.31 -25.89
N PHE A 109 33.47 -44.62 -25.44
CA PHE A 109 33.41 -43.19 -25.16
C PHE A 109 33.37 -42.35 -26.46
N GLU A 110 34.09 -42.76 -27.50
CA GLU A 110 34.07 -42.10 -28.81
C GLU A 110 32.72 -42.29 -29.52
N LEU A 111 32.15 -43.49 -29.52
CA LEU A 111 30.83 -43.80 -30.08
C LEU A 111 29.69 -43.08 -29.34
N ALA A 112 29.82 -42.87 -28.04
CA ALA A 112 28.82 -42.15 -27.25
C ALA A 112 28.90 -40.61 -27.40
N LYS A 113 29.86 -40.06 -28.16
CA LYS A 113 29.92 -38.60 -28.40
C LYS A 113 28.82 -38.19 -29.37
N VAL A 114 28.03 -37.23 -28.95
CA VAL A 114 27.02 -36.56 -29.78
C VAL A 114 27.59 -35.21 -30.24
N PRO A 115 27.44 -34.82 -31.51
CA PRO A 115 27.87 -33.51 -31.97
C PRO A 115 27.16 -32.41 -31.18
N LYS A 116 27.93 -31.39 -30.76
CA LYS A 116 27.44 -30.28 -29.91
C LYS A 116 26.20 -29.57 -30.46
N PHE A 117 26.07 -29.52 -31.79
CA PHE A 117 24.99 -28.83 -32.50
C PHE A 117 23.88 -29.78 -33.00
N SER A 118 23.73 -30.97 -32.40
CA SER A 118 22.50 -31.75 -32.56
C SER A 118 21.30 -30.96 -32.00
N GLY A 119 20.09 -31.16 -32.54
CA GLY A 119 18.89 -30.39 -32.15
C GLY A 119 18.61 -30.38 -30.64
N LEU A 120 18.87 -31.49 -29.95
CA LEU A 120 18.75 -31.60 -28.49
C LEU A 120 19.83 -30.78 -27.76
N GLY A 121 21.06 -30.78 -28.25
CA GLY A 121 22.16 -29.97 -27.71
C GLY A 121 21.92 -28.48 -27.86
N VAL A 122 21.38 -28.05 -29.00
CA VAL A 122 20.97 -26.66 -29.25
C VAL A 122 19.86 -26.23 -28.29
N MET A 123 18.87 -27.10 -28.03
CA MET A 123 17.79 -26.84 -27.07
C MET A 123 18.27 -26.74 -25.62
N ILE A 124 19.14 -27.65 -25.16
CA ILE A 124 19.70 -27.56 -23.81
C ILE A 124 20.55 -26.29 -23.65
N PHE A 125 21.34 -25.96 -24.68
CA PHE A 125 22.17 -24.76 -24.65
C PHE A 125 21.33 -23.47 -24.62
N SER A 126 20.25 -23.39 -25.43
CA SER A 126 19.35 -22.24 -25.42
C SER A 126 18.59 -22.10 -24.09
N LEU A 127 18.12 -23.21 -23.51
CA LEU A 127 17.51 -23.23 -22.18
C LEU A 127 18.51 -22.82 -21.08
N SER A 128 19.78 -23.20 -21.21
CA SER A 128 20.83 -22.81 -20.27
C SER A 128 21.10 -21.30 -20.33
N ILE A 129 21.13 -20.71 -21.52
CA ILE A 129 21.26 -19.25 -21.69
C ILE A 129 20.04 -18.54 -21.09
N PHE A 130 18.83 -18.98 -21.45
CA PHE A 130 17.59 -18.42 -20.94
C PHE A 130 17.52 -18.45 -19.41
N SER A 131 17.73 -19.62 -18.80
CA SER A 131 17.66 -19.78 -17.34
C SER A 131 18.72 -18.92 -16.63
N THR A 132 19.93 -18.81 -17.20
CA THR A 132 21.00 -17.98 -16.63
C THR A 132 20.65 -16.49 -16.67
N LEU A 133 20.23 -15.97 -17.83
CA LEU A 133 19.89 -14.55 -17.99
C LEU A 133 18.72 -14.13 -17.09
N PHE A 134 17.65 -14.92 -17.07
CA PHE A 134 16.46 -14.60 -16.27
C PHE A 134 16.68 -14.81 -14.76
N SER A 135 17.48 -15.81 -14.34
CA SER A 135 17.83 -15.97 -12.92
C SER A 135 18.73 -14.83 -12.41
N LEU A 136 19.66 -14.33 -13.25
CA LEU A 136 20.43 -13.12 -12.96
C LEU A 136 19.52 -11.89 -12.82
N LEU A 137 18.57 -11.72 -13.74
CA LEU A 137 17.60 -10.62 -13.69
C LEU A 137 16.76 -10.66 -12.41
N PHE A 138 16.22 -11.82 -12.05
CA PHE A 138 15.39 -12.01 -10.84
C PHE A 138 16.19 -11.74 -9.57
N PHE A 139 17.43 -12.23 -9.49
CA PHE A 139 18.32 -11.94 -8.35
C PHE A 139 18.62 -10.45 -8.26
N PHE A 140 18.92 -9.79 -9.39
CA PHE A 140 19.18 -8.35 -9.41
C PHE A 140 17.97 -7.54 -8.98
N ILE A 141 16.77 -7.86 -9.45
CA ILE A 141 15.51 -7.20 -9.02
C ILE A 141 15.31 -7.38 -7.51
N ALA A 142 15.52 -8.60 -6.98
CA ALA A 142 15.38 -8.87 -5.56
C ALA A 142 16.37 -8.04 -4.70
N VAL A 143 17.60 -7.81 -5.18
CA VAL A 143 18.63 -7.02 -4.47
C VAL A 143 18.40 -5.53 -4.62
N ALA A 144 18.09 -5.06 -5.84
CA ALA A 144 17.88 -3.64 -6.15
C ALA A 144 16.60 -3.08 -5.52
N LYS A 145 15.60 -3.94 -5.27
CA LYS A 145 14.29 -3.58 -4.69
C LYS A 145 13.64 -2.39 -5.42
N PRO A 146 13.44 -2.48 -6.74
CA PRO A 146 12.88 -1.39 -7.52
C PRO A 146 11.47 -1.07 -7.04
N ARG A 147 11.14 0.23 -7.08
CA ARG A 147 9.77 0.74 -6.90
C ARG A 147 9.20 1.08 -8.26
N TYR A 148 7.98 0.62 -8.52
CA TYR A 148 7.34 0.75 -9.83
C TYR A 148 6.39 1.95 -9.90
N GLN A 149 6.78 3.06 -9.25
CA GLN A 149 6.00 4.29 -9.19
C GLN A 149 5.57 4.72 -10.60
N GLY A 150 4.27 4.92 -10.82
CA GLY A 150 3.69 5.35 -12.09
C GLY A 150 3.63 4.29 -13.21
N TYR A 151 4.26 3.11 -13.05
CA TYR A 151 4.19 2.03 -14.05
C TYR A 151 3.14 0.97 -13.69
N ILE A 152 3.10 0.58 -12.41
CA ILE A 152 2.16 -0.43 -11.89
C ILE A 152 1.11 0.28 -11.02
N HIS A 153 -0.08 0.51 -11.58
CA HIS A 153 -1.28 0.98 -10.87
C HIS A 153 -2.52 0.66 -11.71
N ALA A 154 -3.73 0.88 -11.18
CA ALA A 154 -4.98 0.50 -11.87
C ALA A 154 -5.10 1.11 -13.28
N ASN A 155 -4.63 2.35 -13.46
CA ASN A 155 -4.65 3.09 -14.72
C ASN A 155 -3.26 3.18 -15.38
N GLY A 156 -2.30 2.37 -14.94
CA GLY A 156 -0.91 2.42 -15.43
C GLY A 156 -0.71 1.61 -16.70
N HIS A 157 0.52 1.57 -17.19
CA HIS A 157 0.89 0.72 -18.33
C HIS A 157 0.68 -0.77 -18.04
N LEU A 158 0.81 -1.19 -16.78
CA LEU A 158 0.56 -2.55 -16.32
C LEU A 158 -0.36 -2.53 -15.12
N SER A 159 -1.47 -3.28 -15.20
CA SER A 159 -2.30 -3.52 -14.03
C SER A 159 -1.54 -4.37 -13.01
N PRO A 160 -1.76 -4.18 -11.69
CA PRO A 160 -1.11 -4.98 -10.66
C PRO A 160 -1.29 -6.49 -10.83
N THR A 161 -2.49 -6.91 -11.26
CA THR A 161 -2.81 -8.31 -11.54
C THR A 161 -1.98 -8.87 -12.70
N THR A 162 -1.80 -8.10 -13.77
CA THR A 162 -0.98 -8.50 -14.92
C THR A 162 0.50 -8.58 -14.54
N ALA A 163 1.00 -7.61 -13.76
CA ALA A 163 2.39 -7.59 -13.33
C ALA A 163 2.74 -8.77 -12.41
N SER A 164 1.86 -9.09 -11.46
CA SER A 164 2.03 -10.27 -10.60
C SER A 164 1.94 -11.57 -11.40
N LEU A 165 1.01 -11.69 -12.35
CA LEU A 165 0.88 -12.86 -13.22
C LEU A 165 2.14 -13.06 -14.08
N LEU A 166 2.66 -11.98 -14.67
CA LEU A 166 3.86 -12.02 -15.50
C LEU A 166 5.08 -12.48 -14.68
N SER A 167 5.25 -11.95 -13.47
CA SER A 167 6.31 -12.38 -12.55
C SER A 167 6.20 -13.87 -12.21
N ALA A 168 4.99 -14.37 -11.94
CA ALA A 168 4.74 -15.78 -11.65
C ALA A 168 5.04 -16.71 -12.84
N ILE A 169 4.65 -16.32 -14.06
CA ILE A 169 4.96 -17.07 -15.29
C ILE A 169 6.46 -17.17 -15.50
N PHE A 170 7.19 -16.06 -15.38
CA PHE A 170 8.66 -16.07 -15.52
C PHE A 170 9.34 -16.87 -14.41
N ALA A 171 8.87 -16.77 -13.16
CA ALA A 171 9.38 -17.59 -12.06
C ALA A 171 9.24 -19.09 -12.39
N LYS A 172 8.09 -19.52 -12.90
CA LYS A 172 7.86 -20.94 -13.27
C LYS A 172 8.69 -21.36 -14.49
N ALA A 173 8.85 -20.49 -15.48
CA ALA A 173 9.70 -20.75 -16.63
C ALA A 173 11.18 -20.93 -16.24
N ILE A 174 11.68 -20.11 -15.31
CA ILE A 174 13.05 -20.25 -14.77
C ILE A 174 13.18 -21.56 -13.98
N GLU A 175 12.20 -21.89 -13.12
CA GLU A 175 12.20 -23.14 -12.36
C GLU A 175 12.31 -24.37 -13.29
N ILE A 176 11.45 -24.46 -14.29
CA ILE A 176 11.41 -25.60 -15.23
C ILE A 176 12.68 -25.65 -16.08
N SER A 177 13.12 -24.51 -16.62
CA SER A 177 14.36 -24.47 -17.42
C SER A 177 15.59 -24.83 -16.61
N PHE A 178 15.69 -24.36 -15.35
CA PHE A 178 16.80 -24.71 -14.45
C PHE A 178 16.85 -26.21 -14.15
N VAL A 179 15.70 -26.80 -13.80
CA VAL A 179 15.60 -28.25 -13.56
C VAL A 179 16.09 -29.04 -14.77
N THR A 180 15.64 -28.68 -15.98
CA THR A 180 16.03 -29.37 -17.23
C THR A 180 17.53 -29.23 -17.53
N VAL A 181 18.10 -28.03 -17.37
CA VAL A 181 19.53 -27.78 -17.60
C VAL A 181 20.40 -28.50 -16.57
N PHE A 182 20.03 -28.47 -15.30
CA PHE A 182 20.80 -29.10 -14.23
C PHE A 182 20.71 -30.64 -14.26
N THR A 183 19.54 -31.20 -14.58
CA THR A 183 19.38 -32.65 -14.78
C THR A 183 20.17 -33.14 -15.99
N SER A 184 20.20 -32.35 -17.07
CA SER A 184 21.05 -32.61 -18.24
C SER A 184 22.54 -32.57 -17.86
N TYR A 185 22.98 -31.55 -17.10
CA TYR A 185 24.35 -31.47 -16.60
C TYR A 185 24.72 -32.71 -15.76
N THR A 186 23.85 -33.09 -14.84
CA THR A 186 24.06 -34.27 -13.97
C THR A 186 24.17 -35.54 -14.81
N GLY A 187 23.29 -35.71 -15.80
CA GLY A 187 23.35 -36.84 -16.73
C GLY A 187 24.64 -36.90 -17.56
N GLN A 188 25.12 -35.75 -18.03
CA GLN A 188 26.42 -35.67 -18.71
C GLN A 188 27.59 -36.07 -17.82
N VAL A 189 27.61 -35.61 -16.56
CA VAL A 189 28.68 -35.94 -15.60
C VAL A 189 28.66 -37.42 -15.24
N LEU A 190 27.47 -37.96 -14.95
CA LEU A 190 27.30 -39.37 -14.62
C LEU A 190 27.65 -40.27 -15.81
N SER A 191 27.13 -39.98 -17.01
CA SER A 191 27.41 -40.77 -18.22
C SER A 191 28.91 -40.77 -18.57
N LYS A 192 29.59 -39.62 -18.47
CA LYS A 192 31.06 -39.56 -18.62
C LYS A 192 31.79 -40.38 -17.56
N ARG A 193 31.25 -40.45 -16.34
CA ARG A 193 31.80 -41.28 -15.27
C ARG A 193 31.58 -42.77 -15.56
N ALA A 194 30.43 -43.21 -16.06
CA ALA A 194 30.21 -44.61 -16.45
C ALA A 194 31.14 -45.09 -17.56
N LEU A 195 31.47 -44.21 -18.52
CA LEU A 195 32.23 -44.57 -19.72
C LEU A 195 33.76 -44.44 -19.56
N ARG A 196 34.27 -43.70 -18.57
CA ARG A 196 35.71 -43.49 -18.37
C ARG A 196 36.37 -44.64 -17.60
N ARG A 197 37.55 -45.07 -18.08
CA ARG A 197 38.35 -46.17 -17.49
C ARG A 197 38.87 -45.86 -16.08
N ASP A 198 39.22 -44.62 -15.79
CA ASP A 198 39.82 -44.20 -14.50
C ASP A 198 38.78 -43.80 -13.43
N SER A 199 37.51 -44.15 -13.66
CA SER A 199 36.42 -43.74 -12.80
C SER A 199 35.94 -44.88 -11.89
N LYS A 200 35.41 -44.51 -10.72
CA LYS A 200 34.79 -45.43 -9.75
C LYS A 200 33.41 -45.97 -10.19
N GLY A 201 32.97 -45.74 -11.43
CA GLY A 201 31.64 -46.13 -11.95
C GLY A 201 30.50 -45.26 -11.41
N ILE A 202 29.26 -45.56 -11.84
CA ILE A 202 28.02 -44.94 -11.35
C ILE A 202 27.35 -45.89 -10.35
N ARG A 203 26.82 -45.38 -9.23
CA ARG A 203 26.02 -46.17 -8.28
C ARG A 203 24.52 -45.99 -8.53
N ILE A 204 23.71 -46.95 -8.11
CA ILE A 204 22.24 -46.80 -8.16
C ILE A 204 21.78 -45.58 -7.34
N ALA A 205 22.44 -45.29 -6.22
CA ALA A 205 22.20 -44.07 -5.45
C ALA A 205 22.49 -42.79 -6.25
N ASP A 206 23.47 -42.80 -7.16
CA ASP A 206 23.81 -41.64 -8.01
C ASP A 206 22.74 -41.40 -9.10
N LEU A 207 22.09 -42.47 -9.60
CA LEU A 207 20.96 -42.36 -10.53
C LEU A 207 19.72 -41.73 -9.86
N LEU A 208 19.47 -42.06 -8.59
CA LEU A 208 18.35 -41.47 -7.83
C LEU A 208 18.51 -39.97 -7.60
N MET A 209 19.74 -39.45 -7.59
CA MET A 209 20.00 -38.03 -7.39
C MET A 209 19.36 -37.16 -8.50
N LYS A 210 19.33 -37.64 -9.75
CA LYS A 210 18.62 -36.98 -10.86
C LYS A 210 17.11 -36.93 -10.58
N GLY A 211 16.58 -38.02 -10.04
CA GLY A 211 15.21 -38.18 -9.52
C GLY A 211 14.77 -37.07 -8.56
N TRP A 212 15.63 -36.77 -7.59
CA TRP A 212 15.33 -35.77 -6.57
C TRP A 212 15.20 -34.36 -7.15
N VAL A 213 15.90 -34.04 -8.25
CA VAL A 213 15.87 -32.69 -8.83
C VAL A 213 14.56 -32.43 -9.59
N TYR A 214 14.14 -33.34 -10.49
CA TYR A 214 12.91 -33.13 -11.26
C TYR A 214 11.64 -33.46 -10.46
N GLN A 215 11.76 -34.28 -9.41
CA GLN A 215 10.67 -34.58 -8.49
C GLN A 215 11.18 -34.52 -7.04
N PRO A 216 11.26 -33.32 -6.43
CA PRO A 216 11.75 -33.13 -5.06
C PRO A 216 11.08 -34.01 -3.99
N GLY A 217 9.79 -34.32 -4.15
CA GLY A 217 9.06 -35.21 -3.25
C GLY A 217 9.62 -36.64 -3.17
N SER A 218 10.35 -37.11 -4.21
CA SER A 218 10.95 -38.44 -4.24
C SER A 218 12.12 -38.60 -3.25
N LEU A 219 12.72 -37.49 -2.79
CA LEU A 219 13.74 -37.51 -1.74
C LEU A 219 13.18 -38.12 -0.44
N LEU A 220 11.91 -37.82 -0.13
CA LEU A 220 11.24 -38.32 1.09
C LEU A 220 10.97 -39.82 1.02
N THR A 221 10.73 -40.35 -0.18
CA THR A 221 10.38 -41.77 -0.38
C THR A 221 11.61 -42.65 -0.60
N THR A 222 12.78 -42.09 -0.94
CA THR A 222 14.02 -42.83 -1.25
C THR A 222 15.15 -42.60 -0.22
N MET A 223 14.79 -42.43 1.06
CA MET A 223 15.73 -42.26 2.18
C MET A 223 16.87 -43.29 2.25
N PRO A 224 16.67 -44.59 1.91
CA PRO A 224 17.79 -45.54 1.86
C PRO A 224 18.88 -45.16 0.85
N GLY A 225 18.51 -44.58 -0.30
CA GLY A 225 19.46 -44.09 -1.31
C GLY A 225 20.23 -42.87 -0.82
N LEU A 226 19.56 -41.97 -0.08
CA LEU A 226 20.17 -40.78 0.52
C LEU A 226 21.37 -41.09 1.41
N LYS A 227 21.34 -42.20 2.17
CA LYS A 227 22.47 -42.61 3.02
C LYS A 227 23.76 -42.89 2.24
N TYR A 228 23.66 -43.37 0.99
CA TYR A 228 24.82 -43.73 0.17
C TYR A 228 25.25 -42.60 -0.78
N ALA A 229 24.31 -41.74 -1.16
CA ALA A 229 24.52 -40.64 -2.10
C ALA A 229 24.82 -39.30 -1.40
N GLY A 230 24.12 -38.99 -0.31
CA GLY A 230 24.08 -37.66 0.32
C GLY A 230 25.40 -37.21 0.95
N GLY A 231 26.25 -38.14 1.39
CA GLY A 231 27.58 -37.83 1.94
C GLY A 231 28.66 -37.52 0.89
N THR A 232 28.35 -37.61 -0.40
CA THR A 232 29.30 -37.28 -1.47
C THR A 232 29.21 -35.81 -1.87
N VAL A 233 30.30 -35.23 -2.39
CA VAL A 233 30.31 -33.83 -2.87
C VAL A 233 29.18 -33.56 -3.87
N LEU A 234 28.99 -34.48 -4.83
CA LEU A 234 27.88 -34.40 -5.80
C LEU A 234 26.51 -34.48 -5.11
N GLY A 235 26.36 -35.37 -4.12
CA GLY A 235 25.13 -35.51 -3.33
C GLY A 235 24.79 -34.25 -2.53
N VAL A 236 25.76 -33.61 -1.88
CA VAL A 236 25.54 -32.35 -1.12
C VAL A 236 25.09 -31.23 -2.06
N VAL A 237 25.73 -31.08 -3.22
CA VAL A 237 25.33 -30.10 -4.24
C VAL A 237 23.91 -30.38 -4.72
N ILE A 238 23.55 -31.65 -4.96
CA ILE A 238 22.20 -32.01 -5.41
C ILE A 238 21.16 -31.76 -4.31
N LEU A 239 21.43 -32.06 -3.04
CA LEU A 239 20.52 -31.73 -1.94
C LEU A 239 20.28 -30.23 -1.82
N PHE A 240 21.33 -29.43 -2.01
CA PHE A 240 21.19 -27.97 -2.08
C PHE A 240 20.34 -27.53 -3.28
N VAL A 241 20.56 -28.12 -4.45
CA VAL A 241 19.74 -27.85 -5.65
C VAL A 241 18.28 -28.25 -5.43
N VAL A 242 18.01 -29.39 -4.82
CA VAL A 242 16.63 -29.83 -4.49
C VAL A 242 15.95 -28.82 -3.58
N LEU A 243 16.65 -28.31 -2.56
CA LEU A 243 16.14 -27.23 -1.71
C LEU A 243 15.83 -25.98 -2.54
N CYS A 244 16.76 -25.56 -3.40
CA CYS A 244 16.58 -24.41 -4.26
C CYS A 244 15.38 -24.55 -5.20
N VAL A 245 15.23 -25.68 -5.90
CA VAL A 245 14.09 -25.98 -6.78
C VAL A 245 12.78 -25.94 -6.00
N THR A 246 12.75 -26.59 -4.83
CA THR A 246 11.54 -26.68 -3.99
C THR A 246 11.02 -25.31 -3.58
N PHE A 247 11.91 -24.39 -3.22
CA PHE A 247 11.53 -23.07 -2.72
C PHE A 247 11.63 -21.96 -3.77
N TYR A 248 12.05 -22.23 -5.01
CA TYR A 248 12.36 -21.19 -5.98
C TYR A 248 11.16 -20.29 -6.30
N THR A 249 9.99 -20.88 -6.57
CA THR A 249 8.78 -20.10 -6.88
C THR A 249 8.28 -19.30 -5.69
N THR A 250 8.34 -19.88 -4.48
CA THR A 250 8.02 -19.15 -3.24
C THR A 250 8.98 -18.00 -3.00
N ALA A 251 10.27 -18.22 -3.25
CA ALA A 251 11.32 -17.23 -3.11
C ALA A 251 11.18 -16.09 -4.14
N ALA A 252 10.89 -16.43 -5.40
CA ALA A 252 10.62 -15.48 -6.48
C ALA A 252 9.34 -14.66 -6.21
N ASP A 253 8.26 -15.30 -5.77
CA ASP A 253 7.04 -14.58 -5.40
C ASP A 253 7.28 -13.65 -4.19
N SER A 254 8.06 -14.10 -3.20
CA SER A 254 8.32 -13.31 -2.01
C SER A 254 9.24 -12.11 -2.24
N LEU A 255 10.22 -12.23 -3.15
CA LEU A 255 11.28 -11.22 -3.31
C LEU A 255 11.20 -10.41 -4.60
N VAL A 256 10.61 -10.95 -5.66
CA VAL A 256 10.61 -10.34 -7.01
C VAL A 256 9.23 -9.85 -7.41
N SER A 257 8.16 -10.57 -7.03
CA SER A 257 6.80 -10.17 -7.37
C SER A 257 6.46 -8.77 -6.82
N PRO A 258 5.86 -7.88 -7.63
CA PRO A 258 5.51 -6.54 -7.19
C PRO A 258 4.40 -6.61 -6.13
N LYS A 259 4.69 -6.13 -4.92
CA LYS A 259 3.75 -6.10 -3.79
C LYS A 259 3.67 -4.69 -3.21
N LEU A 260 2.60 -4.40 -2.46
CA LEU A 260 2.42 -3.09 -1.84
C LEU A 260 3.35 -2.92 -0.64
N HIS A 261 4.19 -1.88 -0.69
CA HIS A 261 5.09 -1.49 0.38
C HIS A 261 4.98 -0.01 0.69
N PHE A 262 5.09 0.35 1.96
CA PHE A 262 5.27 1.75 2.33
C PHE A 262 6.61 2.27 1.82
N GLY A 263 6.54 3.43 1.17
CA GLY A 263 7.69 4.23 0.83
C GLY A 263 8.49 4.67 2.06
N LYS A 264 9.71 5.16 1.81
CA LYS A 264 10.40 5.98 2.82
C LYS A 264 9.70 7.33 2.83
N TYR A 265 9.65 7.97 3.99
CA TYR A 265 9.17 9.35 4.04
C TYR A 265 10.06 10.27 3.19
N GLY A 266 9.44 11.02 2.29
CA GLY A 266 10.06 12.09 1.52
C GLY A 266 9.50 13.45 1.95
N ASN A 267 10.37 14.47 2.00
CA ASN A 267 9.93 15.85 2.15
C ASN A 267 9.55 16.38 0.77
N VAL A 268 8.31 16.86 0.63
CA VAL A 268 7.73 17.32 -0.63
C VAL A 268 7.01 18.64 -0.36
N LYS A 269 7.08 19.58 -1.31
CA LYS A 269 6.22 20.76 -1.30
C LYS A 269 4.94 20.42 -2.04
N LEU A 270 3.81 20.48 -1.33
CA LEU A 270 2.49 20.30 -1.91
C LEU A 270 1.85 21.65 -2.17
N GLU A 271 0.96 21.71 -3.15
CA GLU A 271 0.18 22.88 -3.49
C GLU A 271 -1.30 22.64 -3.20
N GLY A 272 -2.00 23.68 -2.76
CA GLY A 272 -3.43 23.64 -2.51
C GLY A 272 -4.11 24.93 -2.95
N TYR A 273 -5.41 24.84 -3.23
CA TYR A 273 -6.23 25.99 -3.57
C TYR A 273 -6.66 26.76 -2.33
N VAL A 274 -6.44 28.07 -2.35
CA VAL A 274 -6.95 29.04 -1.38
C VAL A 274 -8.06 29.83 -2.07
N THR A 275 -9.26 29.74 -1.51
CA THR A 275 -10.51 30.25 -2.11
C THR A 275 -11.27 31.17 -1.17
N LEU A 276 -10.96 31.16 0.13
CA LEU A 276 -11.50 32.09 1.13
C LEU A 276 -10.44 32.46 2.17
N THR A 277 -10.72 33.50 2.95
CA THR A 277 -10.02 33.78 4.20
C THR A 277 -10.65 33.00 5.34
N TYR A 278 -9.80 32.44 6.21
CA TYR A 278 -10.28 31.75 7.41
C TYR A 278 -11.30 32.59 8.20
N GLY A 279 -12.43 31.99 8.56
CA GLY A 279 -13.44 32.64 9.39
C GLY A 279 -14.43 33.54 8.61
N ASN A 280 -14.30 33.66 7.30
CA ASN A 280 -15.24 34.45 6.48
C ASN A 280 -16.60 33.76 6.35
N SER A 281 -17.55 34.19 7.17
CA SER A 281 -18.92 33.63 7.24
C SER A 281 -19.68 33.77 5.91
N THR A 282 -19.50 34.88 5.20
CA THR A 282 -20.15 35.15 3.91
C THR A 282 -19.62 34.20 2.84
N ALA A 283 -18.30 34.09 2.68
CA ALA A 283 -17.70 33.19 1.70
C ALA A 283 -18.02 31.71 1.98
N LEU A 284 -18.22 31.33 3.25
CA LEU A 284 -18.58 29.98 3.62
C LEU A 284 -20.08 29.70 3.35
N ALA A 285 -20.96 30.65 3.63
CA ALA A 285 -22.39 30.53 3.38
C ALA A 285 -22.73 30.47 1.88
N SER A 286 -21.98 31.17 1.02
CA SER A 286 -22.20 31.16 -0.43
C SER A 286 -21.94 29.80 -1.09
N ARG A 287 -21.22 28.89 -0.42
CA ARG A 287 -20.99 27.50 -0.87
C ARG A 287 -22.17 26.58 -0.60
N CYS A 288 -23.15 27.00 0.21
CA CYS A 288 -24.28 26.16 0.56
C CYS A 288 -25.27 26.10 -0.62
N PRO A 289 -25.65 24.90 -1.09
CA PRO A 289 -26.59 24.72 -2.20
C PRO A 289 -28.02 24.96 -1.70
N ALA A 290 -28.38 26.23 -1.51
CA ALA A 290 -29.71 26.60 -1.05
C ALA A 290 -30.77 26.23 -2.10
N ILE A 291 -31.76 25.44 -1.69
CA ILE A 291 -32.90 25.04 -2.54
C ILE A 291 -33.89 26.22 -2.71
N ILE A 292 -33.95 27.11 -1.72
CA ILE A 292 -34.84 28.27 -1.72
C ILE A 292 -34.19 29.38 -2.56
N SER A 293 -34.89 29.81 -3.61
CA SER A 293 -34.43 30.91 -4.47
C SER A 293 -34.41 32.23 -3.73
N SER A 294 -33.49 33.11 -4.14
CA SER A 294 -33.40 34.49 -3.62
C SER A 294 -34.65 35.34 -3.88
N SER A 295 -35.55 34.90 -4.77
CA SER A 295 -36.84 35.55 -5.01
C SER A 295 -37.89 35.27 -3.94
N LEU A 296 -37.84 34.09 -3.27
CA LEU A 296 -38.75 33.75 -2.18
C LEU A 296 -38.23 34.27 -0.83
N ASP A 297 -36.92 34.21 -0.65
CA ASP A 297 -36.24 34.56 0.59
C ASP A 297 -35.22 35.64 0.27
N GLY A 298 -35.75 36.85 0.07
CA GLY A 298 -35.04 38.05 -0.38
C GLY A 298 -33.77 38.37 0.43
N PRO A 299 -32.97 39.35 0.01
CA PRO A 299 -31.78 39.73 0.75
C PRO A 299 -32.16 40.20 2.17
N MET A 300 -31.42 39.75 3.18
CA MET A 300 -31.54 40.30 4.53
C MET A 300 -31.09 41.76 4.47
N ASN A 301 -31.82 42.67 5.12
CA ASN A 301 -31.41 44.09 5.22
C ASN A 301 -29.97 44.18 5.75
N GLY A 302 -29.05 44.68 4.92
CA GLY A 302 -27.63 44.83 5.28
C GLY A 302 -26.73 43.61 5.07
N SER A 303 -27.21 42.51 4.48
CA SER A 303 -26.39 41.34 4.14
C SER A 303 -26.08 41.26 2.64
N ALA A 304 -24.88 40.80 2.29
CA ALA A 304 -24.45 40.63 0.90
C ALA A 304 -24.99 39.34 0.23
N LEU A 305 -25.63 38.44 1.00
CA LEU A 305 -26.14 37.14 0.51
C LEU A 305 -27.64 37.00 0.77
N PRO A 306 -28.36 36.19 -0.04
CA PRO A 306 -29.72 35.80 0.26
C PRO A 306 -29.82 35.12 1.63
N VAL A 307 -30.91 35.36 2.35
CA VAL A 307 -31.20 34.70 3.64
C VAL A 307 -31.20 33.19 3.49
N SER A 308 -31.62 32.68 2.33
CA SER A 308 -31.68 31.25 2.04
C SER A 308 -30.31 30.56 2.12
N GLN A 309 -29.24 31.22 1.67
CA GLN A 309 -27.87 30.67 1.74
C GLN A 309 -27.37 30.63 3.18
N THR A 310 -27.60 31.69 3.96
CA THR A 310 -27.23 31.72 5.38
C THR A 310 -28.02 30.68 6.20
N THR A 311 -29.29 30.48 5.87
CA THR A 311 -30.16 29.47 6.50
C THR A 311 -29.71 28.06 6.14
N CYS A 312 -29.43 27.79 4.87
CA CYS A 312 -28.83 26.53 4.41
C CYS A 312 -27.56 26.20 5.20
N TYR A 313 -26.66 27.20 5.31
CA TYR A 313 -25.43 27.05 6.06
C TYR A 313 -25.70 26.71 7.53
N ARG A 314 -26.61 27.41 8.20
CA ARG A 314 -26.98 27.13 9.61
C ARG A 314 -27.53 25.71 9.80
N VAL A 315 -28.38 25.24 8.88
CA VAL A 315 -28.93 23.87 8.93
C VAL A 315 -27.82 22.83 8.77
N HIS A 316 -26.91 23.02 7.81
CA HIS A 316 -25.81 22.08 7.60
C HIS A 316 -24.85 22.04 8.80
N ASN A 317 -24.59 23.20 9.42
CA ASN A 317 -23.66 23.34 10.53
C ASN A 317 -24.24 23.02 11.91
N SER A 318 -25.55 22.77 12.07
CA SER A 318 -26.11 22.39 13.37
C SER A 318 -26.03 20.88 13.66
N TYR A 319 -26.18 20.05 12.63
CA TYR A 319 -26.23 18.60 12.79
C TYR A 319 -24.91 18.01 13.28
N GLN A 320 -23.79 18.35 12.63
CA GLN A 320 -22.50 17.72 12.89
C GLN A 320 -21.97 18.02 14.30
N PRO A 321 -21.98 19.28 14.79
CA PRO A 321 -21.65 19.59 16.19
C PRO A 321 -22.45 18.83 17.24
N LEU A 322 -23.76 18.62 17.02
CA LEU A 322 -24.60 17.87 17.96
C LEU A 322 -24.18 16.40 18.02
N ARG A 323 -23.88 15.80 16.86
CA ARG A 323 -23.34 14.44 16.77
C ARG A 323 -21.95 14.33 17.40
N ASP A 324 -21.07 15.30 17.17
CA ASP A 324 -19.73 15.32 17.76
C ASP A 324 -19.82 15.43 19.30
N PHE A 325 -20.77 16.22 19.79
CA PHE A 325 -21.04 16.38 21.21
C PHE A 325 -21.53 15.09 21.87
N THR A 326 -22.38 14.29 21.21
CA THR A 326 -22.79 12.98 21.77
C THR A 326 -21.61 12.02 21.89
N PHE A 327 -20.72 11.97 20.88
CA PHE A 327 -19.49 11.17 20.98
C PHE A 327 -18.58 11.64 22.11
N PHE A 328 -18.50 12.95 22.34
CA PHE A 328 -17.74 13.51 23.45
C PHE A 328 -18.33 13.12 24.80
N THR A 329 -19.65 13.16 24.98
CA THR A 329 -20.28 12.72 26.23
C THR A 329 -20.09 11.22 26.48
N ASP A 330 -20.11 10.41 25.42
CA ASP A 330 -19.82 8.98 25.50
C ASP A 330 -18.36 8.71 25.88
N ALA A 331 -17.42 9.47 25.30
CA ALA A 331 -16.01 9.40 25.66
C ALA A 331 -15.79 9.78 27.13
N TRP A 332 -16.54 10.75 27.66
CA TRP A 332 -16.53 11.09 29.08
C TRP A 332 -17.09 9.98 29.98
N ASN A 333 -18.07 9.20 29.52
CA ASN A 333 -18.56 8.03 30.25
C ASN A 333 -17.47 6.98 30.40
N GLY A 334 -16.73 6.68 29.33
CA GLY A 334 -15.58 5.77 29.35
C GLY A 334 -14.42 6.31 30.18
N TYR A 335 -14.11 7.60 30.04
CA TYR A 335 -13.07 8.25 30.84
C TYR A 335 -13.36 8.14 32.33
N ARG A 336 -14.61 8.36 32.75
CA ARG A 336 -15.05 8.22 34.16
C ARG A 336 -14.91 6.81 34.69
N SER A 337 -15.26 5.79 33.90
CA SER A 337 -15.23 4.40 34.33
C SER A 337 -13.82 3.83 34.42
N ASP A 338 -12.89 4.33 33.60
CA ASP A 338 -11.50 3.90 33.60
C ASP A 338 -10.70 4.55 34.75
N GLN A 339 -10.40 3.78 35.79
CA GLN A 339 -9.64 4.21 36.96
C GLN A 339 -8.12 4.27 36.71
N SER A 340 -7.62 3.77 35.57
CA SER A 340 -6.19 3.77 35.26
C SER A 340 -5.67 5.12 34.78
N ILE A 341 -6.57 6.03 34.38
CA ILE A 341 -6.21 7.34 33.82
C ILE A 341 -6.01 8.36 34.96
N PRO A 342 -4.81 8.95 35.11
CA PRO A 342 -4.57 9.99 36.10
C PRO A 342 -5.46 11.22 35.85
N ARG A 343 -6.21 11.66 36.88
CA ARG A 343 -7.20 12.75 36.78
C ARG A 343 -6.61 14.15 36.90
N ASP A 344 -5.36 14.23 37.36
CA ASP A 344 -4.51 15.42 37.41
C ASP A 344 -3.99 15.83 36.03
N GLN A 345 -3.87 14.88 35.11
CA GLN A 345 -3.39 15.13 33.74
C GLN A 345 -4.51 15.66 32.84
N LEU A 346 -4.70 16.98 32.85
CA LEU A 346 -5.75 17.67 32.07
C LEU A 346 -5.67 17.39 30.57
N ASN A 347 -4.48 17.19 30.01
CA ASN A 347 -4.28 16.87 28.59
C ASN A 347 -4.81 15.48 28.18
N ARG A 348 -5.06 14.57 29.12
CA ARG A 348 -5.67 13.24 28.87
C ARG A 348 -7.18 13.25 28.88
N ARG A 349 -7.80 14.40 29.17
CA ARG A 349 -9.26 14.53 29.11
C ARG A 349 -9.76 14.25 27.69
N PRO A 350 -10.94 13.64 27.53
CA PRO A 350 -11.48 13.31 26.22
C PRO A 350 -11.44 14.48 25.26
N VAL A 351 -10.82 14.25 24.10
CA VAL A 351 -10.91 15.15 22.95
C VAL A 351 -11.93 14.54 22.00
N GLY A 352 -12.89 15.35 21.56
CA GLY A 352 -13.84 14.94 20.53
C GLY A 352 -13.19 14.86 19.14
N TRP A 353 -13.96 14.37 18.18
CA TRP A 353 -13.61 14.36 16.76
C TRP A 353 -14.84 14.76 15.96
N THR A 354 -14.62 15.21 14.72
CA THR A 354 -15.67 15.61 13.81
C THR A 354 -15.53 14.92 12.45
N THR A 355 -16.57 14.95 11.62
CA THR A 355 -16.50 14.48 10.24
C THR A 355 -16.74 15.60 9.26
N VAL A 356 -15.93 15.65 8.20
CA VAL A 356 -16.14 16.50 7.04
C VAL A 356 -15.94 15.64 5.80
N GLY A 357 -17.02 15.41 5.05
CA GLY A 357 -17.01 14.41 3.98
C GLY A 357 -16.95 12.99 4.52
N ASN A 358 -16.02 12.19 4.01
CA ASN A 358 -15.77 10.81 4.45
C ASN A 358 -14.62 10.73 5.48
N GLU A 359 -14.10 11.87 5.90
CA GLU A 359 -12.87 12.00 6.65
C GLU A 359 -13.17 12.39 8.09
N ARG A 360 -12.44 11.75 9.01
CA ARG A 360 -12.56 11.98 10.45
C ARG A 360 -11.42 12.88 10.91
N TYR A 361 -11.77 14.00 11.52
CA TYR A 361 -10.83 15.00 12.02
C TYR A 361 -10.74 14.90 13.53
N TYR A 362 -9.57 14.54 14.03
CA TYR A 362 -9.27 14.37 15.45
C TYR A 362 -8.49 15.59 15.95
N GLY A 363 -9.05 16.25 16.96
CA GLY A 363 -8.41 17.38 17.62
C GLY A 363 -7.42 16.97 18.69
N ALA A 364 -6.73 17.97 19.25
CA ALA A 364 -5.93 17.84 20.46
C ALA A 364 -6.05 19.10 21.32
N TRP A 365 -6.00 18.95 22.63
CA TRP A 365 -5.87 20.10 23.54
C TRP A 365 -4.49 20.74 23.31
N LEU A 366 -4.48 21.97 22.79
CA LEU A 366 -3.28 22.78 22.67
C LEU A 366 -2.89 23.34 24.03
N GLU A 367 -3.87 23.92 24.72
CA GLU A 367 -3.73 24.46 26.06
C GLU A 367 -4.97 24.12 26.89
N ILE A 368 -4.77 23.66 28.10
CA ILE A 368 -5.85 23.43 29.07
C ILE A 368 -5.36 23.86 30.44
N SER A 369 -5.93 24.94 30.95
CA SER A 369 -5.54 25.55 32.23
C SER A 369 -6.78 25.97 33.01
N GLY A 370 -6.75 25.69 34.31
CA GLY A 370 -7.87 25.95 35.21
C GLY A 370 -7.36 26.59 36.49
N ALA A 371 -8.06 27.61 36.95
CA ALA A 371 -7.83 28.24 38.25
C ALA A 371 -9.15 28.34 39.01
N ASP A 372 -9.13 28.94 40.21
CA ASP A 372 -10.39 29.16 40.93
C ASP A 372 -11.35 29.99 40.05
N LYS A 373 -12.56 29.45 39.82
CA LYS A 373 -13.62 29.99 38.93
C LYS A 373 -13.27 30.14 37.43
N LEU A 374 -12.05 29.82 36.99
CA LEU A 374 -11.61 29.99 35.60
C LEU A 374 -11.37 28.64 34.91
N ASN A 375 -11.95 28.46 33.74
CA ASN A 375 -11.65 27.37 32.82
C ASN A 375 -11.22 27.95 31.47
N ASN A 376 -9.97 27.70 31.07
CA ASN A 376 -9.42 28.13 29.79
C ASN A 376 -8.99 26.89 29.00
N VAL A 377 -9.62 26.68 27.85
CA VAL A 377 -9.30 25.57 26.95
C VAL A 377 -9.04 26.08 25.54
N THR A 378 -8.05 25.51 24.89
CA THR A 378 -7.78 25.71 23.47
C THR A 378 -7.75 24.36 22.79
N LEU A 379 -8.75 24.10 21.95
CA LEU A 379 -8.81 22.91 21.12
C LEU A 379 -8.26 23.24 19.74
N ALA A 380 -7.16 22.58 19.35
CA ALA A 380 -6.67 22.61 18.00
C ALA A 380 -7.31 21.48 17.18
N MET A 381 -7.67 21.77 15.94
CA MET A 381 -8.16 20.83 14.96
C MET A 381 -7.21 20.76 13.77
N PRO A 382 -7.20 19.66 13.00
CA PRO A 382 -6.40 19.59 11.79
C PRO A 382 -6.92 20.56 10.72
N HIS A 383 -6.02 21.04 9.86
CA HIS A 383 -6.38 21.98 8.79
C HIS A 383 -7.18 21.29 7.67
N GLY A 384 -8.38 21.80 7.40
CA GLY A 384 -9.36 21.23 6.48
C GLY A 384 -8.92 21.19 5.01
N SER A 385 -8.05 22.11 4.57
CA SER A 385 -7.54 22.10 3.17
C SER A 385 -6.51 21.00 2.87
N ILE A 386 -6.02 20.24 3.85
CA ILE A 386 -4.98 19.21 3.59
C ILE A 386 -5.56 18.05 2.77
N VAL A 387 -6.76 17.57 3.12
CA VAL A 387 -7.43 16.48 2.38
C VAL A 387 -7.64 16.82 0.90
N PRO A 388 -8.28 17.94 0.52
CA PRO A 388 -8.44 18.30 -0.89
C PRO A 388 -7.12 18.49 -1.60
N SER A 389 -6.09 19.02 -0.94
CA SER A 389 -4.77 19.22 -1.56
C SER A 389 -4.09 17.89 -1.87
N VAL A 390 -4.08 16.96 -0.91
CA VAL A 390 -3.49 15.62 -1.11
C VAL A 390 -4.28 14.79 -2.12
N ARG A 391 -5.60 14.91 -2.15
CA ARG A 391 -6.46 14.20 -3.12
C ARG A 391 -6.41 14.80 -4.54
N ASN A 392 -5.88 16.01 -4.70
CA ASN A 392 -5.80 16.66 -6.00
C ASN A 392 -4.62 16.12 -6.83
N VAL A 393 -4.95 15.22 -7.77
CA VAL A 393 -3.98 14.58 -8.66
C VAL A 393 -3.37 15.56 -9.65
N THR A 394 -4.10 16.57 -10.14
CA THR A 394 -3.58 17.50 -11.17
C THR A 394 -2.57 18.49 -10.60
N LEU A 395 -2.71 18.89 -9.33
CA LEU A 395 -1.74 19.77 -8.67
C LEU A 395 -0.50 19.02 -8.18
N ASN A 396 -0.69 17.90 -7.47
CA ASN A 396 0.38 17.28 -6.71
C ASN A 396 0.89 15.96 -7.29
N ASN A 397 0.26 15.45 -8.35
CA ASN A 397 0.62 14.18 -9.00
C ASN A 397 0.76 12.98 -8.03
N LEU A 398 -0.03 12.98 -6.95
CA LEU A 398 -0.05 11.89 -5.96
C LEU A 398 -1.00 10.78 -6.41
N VAL A 399 -0.51 9.54 -6.43
CA VAL A 399 -1.35 8.37 -6.74
C VAL A 399 -2.29 8.09 -5.57
N GLN A 400 -3.59 8.15 -5.84
CA GLN A 400 -4.64 8.01 -4.83
C GLN A 400 -4.93 6.54 -4.49
N PRO A 401 -5.43 6.26 -3.26
CA PRO A 401 -5.86 4.95 -2.79
C PRO A 401 -6.74 4.17 -3.76
N GLU A 402 -7.74 4.84 -4.33
CA GLU A 402 -8.76 4.27 -5.21
C GLU A 402 -8.14 3.81 -6.54
N MET A 403 -6.98 4.36 -6.92
CA MET A 403 -6.21 3.94 -8.10
C MET A 403 -5.22 2.81 -7.80
N GLN A 404 -5.10 2.36 -6.55
CA GLN A 404 -4.19 1.31 -6.09
C GLN A 404 -4.94 0.14 -5.43
N SER A 405 -5.96 -0.36 -6.13
CA SER A 405 -6.69 -1.59 -5.74
C SER A 405 -7.26 -1.55 -4.31
N ASP A 406 -7.75 -0.39 -3.85
CA ASP A 406 -8.34 -0.14 -2.53
C ASP A 406 -7.43 -0.36 -1.30
N PHE A 407 -6.15 -0.67 -1.51
CA PHE A 407 -5.14 -0.87 -0.46
C PHE A 407 -4.04 0.21 -0.45
N GLY A 408 -4.10 1.18 -1.36
CA GLY A 408 -3.19 2.31 -1.36
C GLY A 408 -3.48 3.23 -0.19
N ASN A 409 -2.52 3.42 0.72
CA ASN A 409 -2.66 4.42 1.78
C ASN A 409 -1.61 5.52 1.56
N ILE A 410 -2.01 6.76 1.82
CA ILE A 410 -1.14 7.92 1.84
C ILE A 410 -1.07 8.37 3.28
N ASP A 411 0.15 8.50 3.80
CA ASP A 411 0.40 9.15 5.08
C ASP A 411 1.18 10.43 4.81
N ALA A 412 0.48 11.56 4.96
CA ALA A 412 0.98 12.89 4.70
C ALA A 412 0.94 13.72 5.98
N THR A 413 2.10 14.19 6.42
CA THR A 413 2.25 15.12 7.54
C THR A 413 2.55 16.52 6.98
N ALA A 414 1.63 17.45 7.13
CA ALA A 414 1.73 18.81 6.62
C ALA A 414 2.09 19.82 7.72
N SER A 415 3.03 20.70 7.41
CA SER A 415 3.46 21.84 8.23
C SER A 415 2.66 23.07 7.82
N VAL A 416 1.48 23.24 8.39
CA VAL A 416 0.51 24.31 8.07
C VAL A 416 -0.11 24.88 9.35
N LEU A 417 -0.68 26.08 9.25
CA LEU A 417 -1.48 26.66 10.33
C LEU A 417 -2.66 25.72 10.65
N SER A 418 -2.80 25.36 11.92
CA SER A 418 -3.92 24.55 12.39
C SER A 418 -4.98 25.47 13.00
N PRO A 419 -6.26 25.32 12.63
CA PRO A 419 -7.33 26.07 13.26
C PRO A 419 -7.55 25.62 14.70
N ALA A 420 -7.79 26.56 15.59
CA ALA A 420 -8.09 26.30 16.98
C ALA A 420 -9.24 27.18 17.48
N VAL A 421 -9.97 26.66 18.46
CA VAL A 421 -10.97 27.42 19.21
C VAL A 421 -10.49 27.54 20.65
N ASN A 422 -10.43 28.78 21.13
CA ASN A 422 -10.15 29.08 22.51
C ASN A 422 -11.47 29.48 23.19
N VAL A 423 -11.78 28.81 24.30
CA VAL A 423 -12.94 29.09 25.13
C VAL A 423 -12.47 29.38 26.54
N VAL A 424 -12.73 30.62 26.97
CA VAL A 424 -12.43 31.07 28.33
C VAL A 424 -13.74 31.27 29.06
N CYS A 425 -13.96 30.52 30.14
CA CYS A 425 -15.14 30.61 30.98
C CYS A 425 -14.77 31.03 32.39
N TYR A 426 -15.45 32.06 32.91
CA TYR A 426 -15.29 32.56 34.25
C TYR A 426 -16.63 32.52 35.00
N LYS A 427 -16.62 32.00 36.23
CA LYS A 427 -17.82 31.88 37.05
C LYS A 427 -18.11 33.16 37.82
N LEU A 428 -19.33 33.67 37.69
CA LEU A 428 -19.82 34.92 38.27
C LEU A 428 -20.87 34.65 39.36
N ASN A 429 -20.86 35.51 40.37
CA ASN A 429 -21.89 35.55 41.41
C ASN A 429 -23.13 36.32 40.95
N GLN A 430 -24.25 36.13 41.65
CA GLN A 430 -25.54 36.78 41.37
C GLN A 430 -25.48 38.33 41.36
N THR A 431 -24.58 38.93 42.13
CA THR A 431 -24.41 40.39 42.20
C THR A 431 -23.55 40.91 41.05
N ALA A 432 -22.48 40.20 40.70
CA ALA A 432 -21.55 40.58 39.63
C ALA A 432 -22.18 40.44 38.23
N VAL A 433 -23.07 39.46 38.03
CA VAL A 433 -23.71 39.24 36.72
C VAL A 433 -24.60 40.41 36.28
N GLN A 434 -25.14 41.19 37.23
CA GLN A 434 -26.02 42.33 36.92
C GLN A 434 -25.33 43.39 36.05
N TRP A 435 -23.99 43.49 36.14
CA TRP A 435 -23.19 44.42 35.32
C TRP A 435 -23.29 44.13 33.81
N PHE A 436 -23.57 42.88 33.46
CA PHE A 436 -23.67 42.42 32.08
C PHE A 436 -25.10 42.39 31.56
N ILE A 437 -26.09 42.83 32.35
CA ILE A 437 -27.49 42.85 31.92
C ILE A 437 -27.85 44.25 31.43
N SER A 438 -28.48 44.30 30.25
CA SER A 438 -28.97 45.53 29.63
C SER A 438 -30.11 46.10 30.46
N ASN A 439 -30.03 47.41 30.75
CA ASN A 439 -31.12 48.14 31.39
C ASN A 439 -31.75 49.12 30.40
N ASN A 440 -32.97 48.81 29.94
CA ASN A 440 -33.69 49.68 29.01
C ASN A 440 -34.05 51.05 29.59
N SER A 441 -33.97 51.23 30.93
CA SER A 441 -34.32 52.49 31.59
C SER A 441 -33.15 53.43 31.84
N SER A 442 -31.89 52.98 31.64
CA SER A 442 -30.70 53.81 31.90
C SER A 442 -29.50 53.34 31.09
N ASP A 443 -28.73 54.27 30.53
CA ASP A 443 -27.45 53.96 29.89
C ASP A 443 -26.37 53.42 30.87
N THR A 444 -26.60 53.53 32.17
CA THR A 444 -25.64 53.07 33.18
C THR A 444 -25.86 51.59 33.51
N ARG A 445 -24.79 50.80 33.52
CA ARG A 445 -24.76 49.40 33.99
C ARG A 445 -25.09 49.32 35.48
N GLN A 446 -25.84 48.30 35.89
CA GLN A 446 -26.20 48.09 37.29
C GLN A 446 -25.23 47.12 37.97
N GLY A 447 -24.90 47.36 39.25
CA GLY A 447 -23.95 46.53 40.00
C GLY A 447 -22.49 46.96 39.85
N ALA A 448 -21.56 46.06 40.15
CA ALA A 448 -20.13 46.31 40.04
C ALA A 448 -19.48 45.29 39.11
N LEU A 449 -18.61 45.75 38.21
CA LEU A 449 -17.77 44.89 37.39
C LEU A 449 -16.83 44.09 38.30
N ASP A 450 -16.87 42.76 38.18
CA ASP A 450 -15.92 41.89 38.86
C ASP A 450 -14.49 42.18 38.34
N PRO A 451 -13.54 42.59 39.20
CA PRO A 451 -12.18 42.92 38.77
C PRO A 451 -11.43 41.76 38.10
N GLU A 452 -11.72 40.52 38.49
CA GLU A 452 -11.12 39.34 37.86
C GLU A 452 -11.75 39.08 36.50
N ALA A 453 -13.07 39.23 36.36
CA ALA A 453 -13.73 39.14 35.04
C ALA A 453 -13.20 40.21 34.08
N GLN A 454 -13.00 41.45 34.58
CA GLN A 454 -12.38 42.52 33.82
C GLN A 454 -10.98 42.13 33.36
N ARG A 455 -10.15 41.55 34.24
CA ARG A 455 -8.78 41.14 33.91
C ARG A 455 -8.73 39.99 32.92
N VAL A 456 -9.55 38.96 33.13
CA VAL A 456 -9.57 37.72 32.32
C VAL A 456 -9.99 38.02 30.89
N PHE A 457 -11.05 38.82 30.72
CA PHE A 457 -11.57 39.16 29.39
C PHE A 457 -11.07 40.50 28.86
N ASN A 458 -10.24 41.22 29.61
CA ASN A 458 -9.71 42.54 29.26
C ASN A 458 -10.81 43.54 28.85
N PHE A 459 -11.88 43.61 29.66
CA PHE A 459 -13.02 44.48 29.40
C PHE A 459 -12.72 45.95 29.73
N ASP A 460 -13.34 46.84 28.95
CA ASP A 460 -13.43 48.25 29.29
C ASP A 460 -14.28 48.43 30.58
N PRO A 461 -13.76 49.12 31.61
CA PRO A 461 -14.47 49.33 32.87
C PRO A 461 -15.62 50.34 32.80
N SER A 462 -15.84 50.99 31.66
CA SER A 462 -16.90 51.98 31.48
C SER A 462 -18.27 51.43 31.90
N SER A 463 -18.98 52.20 32.71
CA SER A 463 -20.34 51.90 33.14
C SER A 463 -21.39 52.20 32.07
N SER A 464 -21.03 52.77 30.92
CA SER A 464 -21.98 53.06 29.83
C SER A 464 -22.31 51.79 29.04
N GLN A 465 -23.60 51.57 28.78
CA GLN A 465 -24.13 50.44 27.99
C GLN A 465 -24.13 50.76 26.50
N SER A 466 -24.26 52.03 26.12
CA SER A 466 -24.25 52.52 24.74
C SER A 466 -22.84 52.72 24.17
N LEU A 467 -21.79 52.39 24.94
CA LEU A 467 -20.41 52.45 24.47
C LEU A 467 -20.21 51.56 23.24
N SER A 468 -19.92 52.20 22.10
CA SER A 468 -19.72 51.52 20.82
C SER A 468 -18.26 51.27 20.47
N THR A 469 -17.33 51.94 21.16
CA THR A 469 -15.88 51.81 20.94
C THR A 469 -15.19 51.65 22.30
N PRO A 470 -14.39 50.59 22.49
CA PRO A 470 -13.66 50.41 23.74
C PRO A 470 -12.45 51.34 23.81
N SER A 471 -11.94 51.54 25.02
CA SER A 471 -10.65 52.17 25.25
C SER A 471 -9.52 51.39 24.56
N ASN A 472 -8.43 52.09 24.21
CA ASN A 472 -7.32 51.50 23.47
C ASN A 472 -6.80 50.21 24.11
N GLY A 473 -6.84 49.12 23.35
CA GLY A 473 -6.35 47.80 23.78
C GLY A 473 -7.29 47.03 24.70
N GLN A 474 -8.55 47.44 24.86
CA GLN A 474 -9.58 46.74 25.65
C GLN A 474 -10.75 46.27 24.77
N TYR A 475 -11.57 45.36 25.30
CA TYR A 475 -12.77 44.85 24.64
C TYR A 475 -14.05 45.41 25.27
N LEU A 476 -15.12 45.52 24.47
CA LEU A 476 -16.42 45.92 24.97
C LEU A 476 -17.01 44.81 25.84
N ALA A 477 -17.41 45.14 27.07
CA ALA A 477 -18.12 44.21 27.93
C ALA A 477 -19.49 43.84 27.31
N PRO A 478 -19.89 42.55 27.34
CA PRO A 478 -21.17 42.13 26.78
C PRO A 478 -22.35 42.76 27.55
N SER A 479 -23.47 42.93 26.84
CA SER A 479 -24.74 43.40 27.43
C SER A 479 -25.89 42.49 27.00
N PHE A 480 -26.29 41.56 27.86
CA PHE A 480 -27.36 40.61 27.62
C PHE A 480 -28.72 41.24 27.92
N ILE A 481 -29.72 41.02 27.05
CA ILE A 481 -31.04 41.65 27.18
C ILE A 481 -31.76 41.21 28.47
N THR A 482 -31.63 39.93 28.83
CA THR A 482 -32.24 39.36 30.02
C THR A 482 -31.29 38.39 30.71
N LEU A 483 -31.46 38.27 32.02
CA LEU A 483 -30.77 37.27 32.81
C LEU A 483 -31.35 35.88 32.48
N PRO A 484 -30.55 34.91 32.01
CA PRO A 484 -31.07 33.59 31.70
C PRO A 484 -31.60 32.91 32.98
N PRO A 485 -32.77 32.24 32.93
CA PRO A 485 -33.25 31.44 34.04
C PRO A 485 -32.35 30.19 34.22
N PRO A 486 -32.45 29.48 35.36
CA PRO A 486 -31.61 28.30 35.62
C PRO A 486 -31.63 27.29 34.49
N PHE A 487 -30.45 26.77 34.13
CA PHE A 487 -30.25 25.83 33.02
C PHE A 487 -30.49 26.38 31.61
N ASN A 488 -30.61 27.70 31.46
CA ASN A 488 -30.65 28.36 30.15
C ASN A 488 -29.38 29.16 29.89
N VAL A 489 -29.24 29.56 28.63
CA VAL A 489 -28.10 30.28 28.10
C VAL A 489 -28.59 31.55 27.40
N ALA A 490 -27.84 32.64 27.58
CA ALA A 490 -27.98 33.87 26.81
C ALA A 490 -26.72 34.09 25.97
N ILE A 491 -26.88 34.63 24.76
CA ILE A 491 -25.77 34.89 23.84
C ILE A 491 -25.66 36.37 23.53
N PHE A 492 -24.42 36.86 23.34
CA PHE A 492 -24.13 38.22 22.94
C PHE A 492 -22.95 38.24 21.98
N ALA A 493 -23.11 38.93 20.86
CA ALA A 493 -22.03 39.23 19.93
C ALA A 493 -22.06 40.73 19.63
N SER A 494 -20.93 41.41 19.81
CA SER A 494 -20.82 42.84 19.52
C SER A 494 -20.94 43.10 18.01
N ALA A 495 -21.54 44.24 17.65
CA ALA A 495 -21.51 44.73 16.27
C ALA A 495 -20.09 45.26 15.94
N GLY A 496 -19.50 44.81 14.83
CA GLY A 496 -18.15 45.20 14.38
C GLY A 496 -17.03 44.19 14.68
N TYR A 497 -15.83 44.37 14.15
CA TYR A 497 -14.74 43.37 14.17
C TYR A 497 -13.61 43.63 15.19
N THR A 498 -13.77 44.60 16.10
CA THR A 498 -12.74 44.95 17.09
C THR A 498 -12.57 43.88 18.18
N ASP A 499 -13.66 43.24 18.58
CA ASP A 499 -13.65 42.09 19.47
C ASP A 499 -13.88 40.79 18.69
N PRO A 500 -12.91 39.85 18.69
CA PRO A 500 -13.02 38.57 17.99
C PRO A 500 -13.93 37.55 18.70
N SER A 501 -14.48 37.89 19.87
CA SER A 501 -15.15 36.95 20.75
C SER A 501 -16.68 37.02 20.62
N MET A 502 -17.32 35.87 20.70
CA MET A 502 -18.74 35.76 21.05
C MET A 502 -18.88 35.37 22.51
N TYR A 503 -19.81 36.00 23.22
CA TYR A 503 -20.04 35.77 24.64
C TYR A 503 -21.29 34.92 24.87
N ILE A 504 -21.16 33.99 25.82
CA ILE A 504 -22.23 33.13 26.28
C ILE A 504 -22.34 33.24 27.79
N LEU A 505 -23.52 33.55 28.29
CA LEU A 505 -23.84 33.54 29.71
C LEU A 505 -24.72 32.34 30.03
N THR A 506 -24.20 31.41 30.80
CA THR A 506 -24.91 30.19 31.22
C THR A 506 -25.36 30.33 32.67
N ALA A 507 -26.62 30.05 32.96
CA ALA A 507 -27.14 29.97 34.31
C ALA A 507 -27.02 28.54 34.86
N ALA A 508 -26.36 28.40 36.01
CA ALA A 508 -26.36 27.17 36.79
C ALA A 508 -27.69 27.03 37.56
N ASN A 509 -27.77 26.04 38.45
CA ASN A 509 -28.90 25.93 39.37
C ASN A 509 -28.93 27.14 40.33
N ALA A 510 -30.10 27.75 40.53
CA ALA A 510 -30.27 28.93 41.39
C ALA A 510 -29.82 28.73 42.85
N THR A 511 -29.73 27.47 43.31
CA THR A 511 -29.29 27.13 44.67
C THR A 511 -27.76 27.01 44.81
N ILE A 512 -27.01 27.09 43.72
CA ILE A 512 -25.55 26.91 43.69
C ILE A 512 -24.87 28.25 43.42
N SER A 513 -23.84 28.57 44.19
CA SER A 513 -22.98 29.74 44.01
C SER A 513 -21.56 29.27 43.66
N PRO A 514 -20.90 29.81 42.63
CA PRO A 514 -21.36 30.85 41.69
C PRO A 514 -22.48 30.37 40.75
N SER A 515 -23.48 31.23 40.52
CA SER A 515 -24.73 30.87 39.83
C SER A 515 -24.68 31.08 38.31
N TYR A 516 -23.65 31.77 37.80
CA TYR A 516 -23.50 32.04 36.37
C TYR A 516 -22.09 31.72 35.89
N THR A 517 -21.96 31.35 34.63
CA THR A 517 -20.68 31.21 33.94
C THR A 517 -20.70 32.05 32.68
N LEU A 518 -19.82 33.04 32.59
CA LEU A 518 -19.59 33.85 31.41
C LEU A 518 -18.45 33.24 30.60
N CYS A 519 -18.70 32.92 29.33
CA CYS A 519 -17.72 32.35 28.43
C CYS A 519 -17.48 33.25 27.23
N ALA A 520 -16.23 33.41 26.82
CA ALA A 520 -15.83 34.01 25.55
C ALA A 520 -15.32 32.91 24.62
N ILE A 521 -15.88 32.85 23.42
CA ILE A 521 -15.49 31.92 22.35
C ILE A 521 -14.79 32.74 21.26
N ARG A 522 -13.55 32.37 20.96
CA ARG A 522 -12.75 32.98 19.90
C ARG A 522 -11.98 31.91 19.15
N SER A 523 -11.71 32.15 17.87
CA SER A 523 -10.87 31.25 17.09
C SER A 523 -9.53 31.89 16.77
N LEU A 524 -8.52 31.04 16.66
CA LEU A 524 -7.16 31.42 16.30
C LEU A 524 -6.59 30.41 15.31
N LEU A 525 -5.62 30.84 14.53
CA LEU A 525 -4.77 29.97 13.72
C LEU A 525 -3.43 29.81 14.46
N THR A 526 -2.97 28.58 14.64
CA THR A 526 -1.71 28.28 15.33
C THR A 526 -0.70 27.57 14.43
N SER A 527 0.56 27.98 14.50
CA SER A 527 1.67 27.29 13.81
C SER A 527 2.33 26.20 14.66
N ARG A 528 1.91 26.04 15.93
CA ARG A 528 2.50 25.07 16.88
C ARG A 528 2.14 23.62 16.56
N CYS A 529 1.09 23.39 15.79
CA CYS A 529 0.62 22.05 15.43
C CYS A 529 1.00 21.67 14.00
N SER A 530 1.03 20.37 13.71
CA SER A 530 1.06 19.82 12.34
C SER A 530 -0.19 19.01 12.06
N THR A 531 -0.60 18.93 10.80
CA THR A 531 -1.75 18.12 10.36
C THR A 531 -1.27 16.83 9.72
N ASN A 532 -1.68 15.68 10.25
CA ASN A 532 -1.33 14.38 9.70
C ASN A 532 -2.58 13.74 9.08
N TYR A 533 -2.51 13.43 7.79
CA TYR A 533 -3.57 12.77 7.05
C TYR A 533 -3.15 11.35 6.68
N LEU A 534 -3.91 10.38 7.16
CA LEU A 534 -3.82 8.99 6.75
C LEU A 534 -5.05 8.65 5.90
N SER A 535 -4.85 8.49 4.60
CA SER A 535 -5.91 8.05 3.70
C SER A 535 -6.13 6.54 3.79
N ALA A 536 -7.38 6.14 3.59
CA ALA A 536 -7.79 4.75 3.37
C ALA A 536 -8.92 4.69 2.34
N SER A 537 -9.24 3.49 1.85
CA SER A 537 -10.35 3.27 0.93
C SER A 537 -11.68 3.60 1.61
N GLY A 538 -12.42 4.55 1.03
CA GLY A 538 -13.73 4.99 1.55
C GLY A 538 -13.70 6.06 2.64
N GLY A 539 -12.53 6.56 3.05
CA GLY A 539 -12.40 7.63 4.03
C GLY A 539 -11.05 7.62 4.72
N GLY A 540 -10.64 8.75 5.32
CA GLY A 540 -9.34 8.88 5.98
C GLY A 540 -9.43 9.47 7.38
N ASN A 541 -8.34 9.32 8.14
CA ASN A 541 -8.19 9.94 9.44
C ASN A 541 -7.23 11.13 9.32
N VAL A 542 -7.69 12.30 9.75
CA VAL A 542 -6.89 13.52 9.85
C VAL A 542 -6.69 13.80 11.34
N THR A 543 -5.45 13.88 11.78
CA THR A 543 -5.09 14.10 13.18
C THR A 543 -4.21 15.34 13.30
N THR A 544 -4.29 16.03 14.43
CA THR A 544 -3.41 17.16 14.72
C THR A 544 -2.38 16.77 15.76
N ASN A 545 -1.13 17.18 15.57
CA ASN A 545 -0.05 16.97 16.53
C ASN A 545 0.49 18.31 17.02
N CYS A 546 0.13 18.65 18.25
CA CYS A 546 0.51 19.89 18.92
C CYS A 546 1.59 19.69 20.00
N SER A 547 2.34 18.59 19.94
CA SER A 547 3.44 18.35 20.89
C SER A 547 4.52 19.44 20.78
N PRO A 548 5.04 19.98 21.89
CA PRO A 548 6.08 21.02 21.86
C PRO A 548 7.32 20.62 21.06
N ASP A 549 7.67 19.33 21.06
CA ASP A 549 8.85 18.79 20.37
C ASP A 549 8.58 18.35 18.93
N ASN A 550 7.39 18.64 18.38
CA ASN A 550 7.02 18.20 17.04
C ASN A 550 8.01 18.74 15.97
N PRO A 551 8.72 17.87 15.23
CA PRO A 551 9.66 18.30 14.20
C PRO A 551 8.97 18.86 12.95
N ASN A 552 7.69 18.55 12.74
CA ASN A 552 6.93 18.94 11.56
C ASN A 552 5.99 20.13 11.83
N SER A 553 6.10 20.81 12.97
CA SER A 553 5.32 22.02 13.23
C SER A 553 5.85 23.20 12.42
N LEU A 554 4.95 24.05 11.97
CA LEU A 554 5.28 25.25 11.21
C LEU A 554 5.99 26.31 12.09
N SER A 555 5.79 26.25 13.42
CA SER A 555 6.44 27.12 14.42
C SER A 555 7.97 27.07 14.38
N ARG A 556 8.59 26.00 13.87
CA ARG A 556 10.06 25.93 13.74
C ARG A 556 10.61 26.82 12.64
N SER A 557 9.80 27.14 11.63
CA SER A 557 10.16 27.99 10.51
C SER A 557 9.71 29.43 10.66
N LEU A 558 8.96 29.75 11.73
CA LEU A 558 8.39 31.08 11.96
C LEU A 558 8.92 31.68 13.28
N PRO A 559 8.98 33.01 13.39
CA PRO A 559 9.28 33.65 14.66
C PRO A 559 8.10 33.52 15.64
N SER A 560 8.41 33.56 16.94
CA SER A 560 7.44 33.34 18.03
C SER A 560 6.24 34.28 18.03
N SER A 561 6.37 35.50 17.50
CA SER A 561 5.31 36.50 17.38
C SER A 561 4.15 36.06 16.49
N HIS A 562 4.37 35.09 15.59
CA HIS A 562 3.38 34.60 14.63
C HIS A 562 2.92 33.17 14.93
N HIS A 563 3.06 32.74 16.20
CA HIS A 563 2.63 31.41 16.61
C HIS A 563 1.11 31.27 16.73
N GLU A 564 0.41 32.35 17.07
CA GLU A 564 -1.03 32.36 17.31
C GLU A 564 -1.63 33.69 16.85
N THR A 565 -2.60 33.62 15.93
CA THR A 565 -3.27 34.79 15.38
C THR A 565 -4.78 34.65 15.55
N TYR A 566 -5.39 35.51 16.39
CA TYR A 566 -6.84 35.53 16.60
C TYR A 566 -7.59 36.05 15.37
N GLN A 567 -8.76 35.46 15.13
CA GLN A 567 -9.52 35.64 13.90
C GLN A 567 -10.85 36.33 14.21
N SER A 568 -10.95 37.63 13.92
CA SER A 568 -12.11 38.44 14.29
C SER A 568 -13.39 38.06 13.54
N GLN A 569 -13.26 37.65 12.28
CA GLN A 569 -14.41 37.25 11.44
C GLN A 569 -15.10 35.98 11.93
N PHE A 570 -14.38 35.12 12.68
CA PHE A 570 -14.95 33.87 13.19
C PHE A 570 -16.09 34.10 14.19
N LYS A 571 -16.21 35.30 14.78
CA LYS A 571 -17.34 35.66 15.64
C LYS A 571 -18.69 35.51 14.93
N ASP A 572 -18.78 35.84 13.64
CA ASP A 572 -20.03 35.77 12.89
C ASP A 572 -20.44 34.31 12.63
N ILE A 573 -19.46 33.47 12.26
CA ILE A 573 -19.64 32.01 12.16
C ILE A 573 -20.11 31.47 13.51
N SER A 574 -19.47 31.93 14.58
CA SER A 574 -19.75 31.46 15.91
C SER A 574 -21.18 31.78 16.31
N THR A 575 -21.60 33.03 16.05
CA THR A 575 -22.93 33.54 16.37
C THR A 575 -24.00 32.80 15.57
N ALA A 576 -23.77 32.60 14.26
CA ALA A 576 -24.65 31.82 13.42
C ALA A 576 -24.82 30.38 13.92
N LEU A 577 -23.73 29.75 14.38
CA LEU A 577 -23.77 28.40 14.95
C LEU A 577 -24.53 28.36 16.28
N ALA A 578 -24.34 29.32 17.18
CA ALA A 578 -25.06 29.37 18.45
C ALA A 578 -26.58 29.46 18.25
N TYR A 579 -27.03 30.24 17.27
CA TYR A 579 -28.44 30.28 16.87
C TYR A 579 -28.90 28.95 16.26
N ALA A 580 -28.08 28.33 15.40
CA ALA A 580 -28.40 27.05 14.76
C ALA A 580 -28.50 25.88 15.77
N LEU A 581 -27.77 25.96 16.88
CA LEU A 581 -27.82 25.02 18.00
C LEU A 581 -28.93 25.34 19.02
N SER A 582 -29.74 26.37 18.78
CA SER A 582 -30.82 26.82 19.66
C SER A 582 -30.37 27.14 21.09
N LEU A 583 -29.13 27.62 21.27
CA LEU A 583 -28.59 27.92 22.61
C LEU A 583 -29.34 29.04 23.33
N ASN A 584 -29.91 29.98 22.57
CA ASN A 584 -30.65 31.13 23.12
C ASN A 584 -32.17 30.86 23.27
N VAL A 585 -32.60 29.60 23.24
CA VAL A 585 -34.00 29.20 23.38
C VAL A 585 -34.24 28.66 24.79
N ALA A 586 -35.41 28.95 25.35
CA ALA A 586 -35.79 28.44 26.66
C ALA A 586 -35.99 26.91 26.62
N ASP A 587 -35.51 26.22 27.64
CA ASP A 587 -35.65 24.75 27.80
C ASP A 587 -35.04 23.93 26.65
N ALA A 588 -34.00 24.47 26.00
CA ALA A 588 -33.21 23.72 25.03
C ALA A 588 -32.34 22.67 25.74
N ALA A 589 -32.34 21.43 25.23
CA ALA A 589 -31.59 20.32 25.84
C ALA A 589 -30.08 20.61 25.97
N LEU A 590 -29.49 21.26 24.96
CA LEU A 590 -28.07 21.62 24.99
C LEU A 590 -27.79 22.70 26.05
N SER A 591 -28.62 23.74 26.12
CA SER A 591 -28.53 24.78 27.17
C SER A 591 -28.66 24.16 28.57
N ARG A 592 -29.55 23.17 28.73
CA ARG A 592 -29.71 22.44 29.99
C ARG A 592 -28.43 21.69 30.39
N ILE A 593 -27.81 20.98 29.45
CA ILE A 593 -26.55 20.26 29.69
C ILE A 593 -25.42 21.23 30.06
N LEU A 594 -25.29 22.35 29.35
CA LEU A 594 -24.31 23.38 29.68
C LEU A 594 -24.57 23.98 31.08
N GLY A 595 -25.83 24.23 31.43
CA GLY A 595 -26.22 24.65 32.76
C GLY A 595 -25.86 23.65 33.86
N ILE A 596 -25.98 22.35 33.60
CA ILE A 596 -25.52 21.30 34.51
C ILE A 596 -24.00 21.34 34.67
N PHE A 597 -23.23 21.50 33.59
CA PHE A 597 -21.76 21.62 33.69
C PHE A 597 -21.34 22.89 34.45
N ALA A 598 -22.13 23.96 34.36
CA ALA A 598 -21.91 25.19 35.14
C ALA A 598 -22.11 25.01 36.65
N THR A 599 -22.76 23.93 37.11
CA THR A 599 -23.00 23.70 38.55
C THR A 599 -21.77 23.23 39.34
N SER A 600 -20.64 22.95 38.67
CA SER A 600 -19.45 22.45 39.36
C SER A 600 -18.90 23.47 40.37
N THR A 601 -18.87 23.09 41.64
CA THR A 601 -18.31 23.89 42.75
C THR A 601 -16.80 23.68 42.95
N VAL A 602 -16.21 22.70 42.25
CA VAL A 602 -14.78 22.39 42.33
C VAL A 602 -13.96 23.57 41.76
N PRO A 603 -12.87 24.00 42.43
CA PRO A 603 -11.94 24.97 41.88
C PRO A 603 -11.26 24.41 40.62
N GLY A 604 -11.23 25.18 39.53
CA GLY A 604 -10.70 24.72 38.25
C GLY A 604 -11.61 23.70 37.55
N PHE A 605 -11.02 22.60 37.06
CA PHE A 605 -11.73 21.57 36.29
C PHE A 605 -12.24 20.44 37.18
N ASN A 606 -13.49 20.05 37.00
CA ASN A 606 -14.06 18.88 37.67
C ASN A 606 -13.42 17.59 37.11
N PRO A 607 -12.94 16.66 37.95
CA PRO A 607 -12.34 15.41 37.46
C PRO A 607 -13.36 14.42 36.88
N SER A 608 -14.64 14.56 37.22
CA SER A 608 -15.71 13.62 36.83
C SER A 608 -16.66 14.18 35.77
N LEU A 609 -16.66 15.49 35.52
CA LEU A 609 -17.57 16.11 34.54
C LEU A 609 -16.79 17.08 33.65
N PRO A 610 -17.18 17.21 32.38
CA PRO A 610 -16.67 18.28 31.53
C PRO A 610 -17.13 19.65 32.05
N SER A 611 -16.30 20.65 31.79
CA SER A 611 -16.62 22.06 31.98
C SER A 611 -17.44 22.60 30.79
N VAL A 612 -18.08 23.76 31.01
CA VAL A 612 -18.75 24.51 29.93
C VAL A 612 -17.76 24.87 28.82
N ALA A 613 -16.51 25.18 29.18
CA ALA A 613 -15.47 25.52 28.21
C ALA A 613 -15.12 24.34 27.29
N GLU A 614 -14.91 23.14 27.85
CA GLU A 614 -14.64 21.92 27.07
C GLU A 614 -15.84 21.58 26.16
N ALA A 615 -17.06 21.66 26.68
CA ALA A 615 -18.27 21.39 25.92
C ALA A 615 -18.43 22.34 24.71
N LEU A 616 -18.23 23.64 24.92
CA LEU A 616 -18.27 24.63 23.84
C LEU A 616 -17.13 24.43 22.83
N ALA A 617 -15.90 24.11 23.27
CA ALA A 617 -14.81 23.86 22.35
C ALA A 617 -15.13 22.71 21.37
N ILE A 618 -15.75 21.63 21.86
CA ILE A 618 -16.18 20.50 21.02
C ILE A 618 -17.32 20.87 20.07
N LEU A 619 -18.35 21.60 20.56
CA LEU A 619 -19.45 22.07 19.70
C LEU A 619 -18.95 22.93 18.54
N TYR A 620 -17.83 23.63 18.71
CA TYR A 620 -17.25 24.51 17.69
C TYR A 620 -16.15 23.84 16.86
N ALA A 621 -15.77 22.60 17.18
CA ALA A 621 -14.70 21.87 16.51
C ALA A 621 -14.96 21.69 15.01
N ASN A 622 -16.19 21.34 14.62
CA ASN A 622 -16.57 21.22 13.22
C ASN A 622 -16.48 22.56 12.47
N ALA A 623 -16.95 23.65 13.10
CA ALA A 623 -16.97 24.97 12.49
C ALA A 623 -15.56 25.49 12.19
N ILE A 624 -14.59 25.29 13.08
CA ILE A 624 -13.20 25.68 12.83
C ILE A 624 -12.54 24.82 11.73
N VAL A 625 -12.87 23.53 11.63
CA VAL A 625 -12.40 22.69 10.52
C VAL A 625 -12.99 23.19 9.20
N LEU A 626 -14.31 23.38 9.11
CA LEU A 626 -14.97 23.88 7.90
C LEU A 626 -14.47 25.27 7.49
N SER A 627 -14.22 26.15 8.46
CA SER A 627 -13.65 27.49 8.23
C SER A 627 -12.24 27.44 7.64
N SER A 628 -11.52 26.34 7.83
CA SER A 628 -10.20 26.12 7.24
C SER A 628 -10.22 25.43 5.88
N VAL A 629 -11.37 24.94 5.40
CA VAL A 629 -11.47 24.31 4.07
C VAL A 629 -11.44 25.38 2.98
N GLY A 630 -10.37 25.36 2.18
CA GLY A 630 -10.08 26.39 1.19
C GLY A 630 -9.51 27.68 1.79
N ALA A 631 -9.12 27.67 3.07
CA ALA A 631 -8.38 28.78 3.69
C ALA A 631 -6.87 28.68 3.42
N GLN A 632 -6.16 29.77 3.73
CA GLN A 632 -4.71 29.90 3.62
C GLN A 632 -3.96 28.89 4.51
N PHE A 633 -2.81 28.39 4.03
CA PHE A 633 -1.98 27.41 4.75
C PHE A 633 -0.96 28.08 5.70
N GLY A 634 -0.59 29.32 5.42
CA GLY A 634 0.37 30.10 6.21
C GLY A 634 1.81 29.59 6.08
N ALA A 635 2.16 29.05 4.91
CA ALA A 635 3.42 28.34 4.71
C ALA A 635 4.68 29.22 4.77
N ASP A 636 4.55 30.55 4.65
CA ASP A 636 5.64 31.51 4.81
C ASP A 636 5.25 32.68 5.74
N GLU A 637 6.23 33.50 6.13
CA GLU A 637 6.02 34.61 7.05
C GLU A 637 5.01 35.65 6.50
N LYS A 638 4.99 35.84 5.17
CA LYS A 638 4.06 36.78 4.52
C LYS A 638 2.64 36.22 4.58
N SER A 639 2.42 34.99 4.11
CA SER A 639 1.11 34.35 4.10
C SER A 639 0.55 34.13 5.50
N ASN A 640 1.40 33.85 6.50
CA ASN A 640 0.99 33.81 7.90
C ASN A 640 0.61 35.20 8.44
N SER A 641 1.35 36.25 8.08
CA SER A 641 0.99 37.63 8.48
C SER A 641 -0.36 38.08 7.91
N TYR A 642 -0.84 37.43 6.84
CA TYR A 642 -2.14 37.69 6.23
C TYR A 642 -3.26 36.78 6.74
N ALA A 643 -2.98 35.91 7.72
CA ALA A 643 -3.94 34.98 8.24
C ALA A 643 -5.06 35.71 9.01
N GLY A 644 -6.23 35.84 8.39
CA GLY A 644 -7.37 36.57 8.95
C GLY A 644 -7.46 38.03 8.59
N VAL A 645 -6.60 38.51 7.69
CA VAL A 645 -6.64 39.88 7.17
C VAL A 645 -7.67 39.97 6.04
N ASP A 646 -8.52 40.99 6.11
CA ASP A 646 -9.53 41.32 5.09
C ASP A 646 -9.39 42.80 4.67
N PRO A 647 -9.22 43.10 3.36
CA PRO A 647 -9.11 42.17 2.24
C PRO A 647 -7.84 41.34 2.29
N TYR A 648 -7.95 40.07 1.89
CA TYR A 648 -6.79 39.22 1.62
C TYR A 648 -5.94 39.91 0.53
N PRO A 649 -4.61 39.99 0.68
CA PRO A 649 -3.78 40.77 -0.24
C PRO A 649 -3.67 40.19 -1.65
N TYR A 650 -4.10 38.94 -1.85
CA TYR A 650 -4.13 38.29 -3.16
C TYR A 650 -5.56 38.16 -3.67
N GLN A 651 -5.73 38.24 -4.99
CA GLN A 651 -7.01 37.92 -5.63
C GLN A 651 -7.30 36.42 -5.48
N LEU A 652 -8.45 36.09 -4.89
CA LEU A 652 -8.93 34.72 -4.74
C LEU A 652 -9.78 34.32 -5.98
N PRO A 653 -9.72 33.06 -6.44
CA PRO A 653 -8.94 31.94 -5.91
C PRO A 653 -7.46 31.97 -6.34
N THR A 654 -6.57 31.48 -5.47
CA THR A 654 -5.12 31.36 -5.74
C THR A 654 -4.57 30.01 -5.27
N THR A 655 -3.33 29.68 -5.63
CA THR A 655 -2.62 28.50 -5.12
C THR A 655 -1.53 28.90 -4.14
N GLU A 656 -1.40 28.15 -3.05
CA GLU A 656 -0.32 28.30 -2.07
C GLU A 656 0.36 26.96 -1.85
N SER A 657 1.70 26.98 -1.80
CA SER A 657 2.52 25.80 -1.54
C SER A 657 2.83 25.66 -0.05
N PHE A 658 2.83 24.45 0.49
CA PHE A 658 3.21 24.15 1.87
C PHE A 658 4.16 22.95 1.95
N ASN A 659 4.96 22.91 3.03
CA ASN A 659 5.88 21.81 3.27
C ASN A 659 5.11 20.61 3.85
N ALA A 660 5.35 19.43 3.28
CA ALA A 660 4.79 18.18 3.78
C ALA A 660 5.82 17.05 3.77
N ARG A 661 5.63 16.08 4.64
CA ARG A 661 6.38 14.84 4.69
C ARG A 661 5.43 13.70 4.38
N ILE A 662 5.67 13.01 3.27
CA ILE A 662 4.72 12.04 2.72
C ILE A 662 5.39 10.68 2.60
N ARG A 663 4.64 9.63 2.91
CA ARG A 663 4.91 8.28 2.42
C ARG A 663 3.67 7.76 1.71
N THR A 664 3.88 7.23 0.52
CA THR A 664 2.86 6.55 -0.29
C THR A 664 3.08 5.05 -0.17
N VAL A 665 2.00 4.27 -0.24
CA VAL A 665 2.12 2.84 -0.54
C VAL A 665 2.31 2.70 -2.04
N GLU A 666 3.31 1.93 -2.45
CA GLU A 666 3.64 1.71 -3.86
C GLU A 666 3.94 0.23 -4.11
N TYR A 667 3.72 -0.21 -5.34
CA TYR A 667 4.16 -1.53 -5.77
C TYR A 667 5.68 -1.56 -5.89
N ALA A 668 6.32 -2.44 -5.13
CA ALA A 668 7.77 -2.62 -5.12
C ALA A 668 8.11 -4.11 -4.99
N SER A 669 9.28 -4.49 -5.50
CA SER A 669 9.86 -5.80 -5.21
C SER A 669 10.71 -5.74 -3.95
N GLY A 670 10.79 -6.85 -3.23
CA GLY A 670 11.68 -7.01 -2.08
C GLY A 670 11.00 -7.64 -0.88
N VAL A 671 11.74 -7.66 0.23
CA VAL A 671 11.32 -8.29 1.49
C VAL A 671 10.21 -7.48 2.17
N SER A 672 9.08 -8.12 2.49
CA SER A 672 8.02 -7.56 3.34
C SER A 672 8.15 -7.97 4.81
N ALA A 673 8.65 -9.17 5.09
CA ALA A 673 8.84 -9.70 6.43
C ALA A 673 10.26 -10.26 6.63
N GLY A 674 10.84 -10.09 7.82
CA GLY A 674 12.25 -10.43 8.08
C GLY A 674 12.66 -11.86 7.70
N TRP A 675 11.77 -12.85 7.86
CA TRP A 675 12.03 -14.25 7.49
C TRP A 675 12.18 -14.48 5.99
N GLN A 676 11.57 -13.64 5.14
CA GLN A 676 11.70 -13.75 3.69
C GLN A 676 13.12 -13.42 3.21
N ALA A 677 13.95 -12.78 4.04
CA ALA A 677 15.36 -12.55 3.71
C ALA A 677 16.14 -13.87 3.51
N SER A 678 15.71 -14.98 4.13
CA SER A 678 16.33 -16.30 3.90
C SER A 678 16.20 -16.77 2.45
N PHE A 679 15.20 -16.28 1.71
CA PHE A 679 15.00 -16.64 0.30
C PHE A 679 16.03 -16.06 -0.66
N TYR A 680 16.85 -15.09 -0.23
CA TYR A 680 18.00 -14.64 -1.03
C TYR A 680 19.00 -15.79 -1.31
N VAL A 681 19.15 -16.72 -0.35
CA VAL A 681 20.01 -17.90 -0.51
C VAL A 681 19.50 -18.80 -1.64
N VAL A 682 18.19 -18.92 -1.79
CA VAL A 682 17.55 -19.74 -2.84
C VAL A 682 17.76 -19.10 -4.21
N LEU A 683 17.48 -17.80 -4.37
CA LEU A 683 17.70 -17.10 -5.65
C LEU A 683 19.18 -17.10 -6.04
N ALA A 684 20.07 -16.81 -5.10
CA ALA A 684 21.52 -16.85 -5.32
C ALA A 684 21.99 -18.26 -5.69
N GLY A 685 21.46 -19.30 -5.03
CA GLY A 685 21.76 -20.69 -5.31
C GLY A 685 21.42 -21.08 -6.74
N VAL A 686 20.20 -20.78 -7.20
CA VAL A 686 19.80 -21.05 -8.60
C VAL A 686 20.65 -20.27 -9.59
N MET A 687 20.91 -18.99 -9.32
CA MET A 687 21.77 -18.15 -10.18
C MET A 687 23.18 -18.74 -10.33
N VAL A 688 23.85 -19.09 -9.23
CA VAL A 688 25.21 -19.64 -9.24
C VAL A 688 25.26 -20.98 -9.97
N MET A 689 24.27 -21.86 -9.72
CA MET A 689 24.23 -23.18 -10.36
C MET A 689 23.93 -23.07 -11.87
N ASN A 690 23.11 -22.10 -12.30
CA ASN A 690 22.88 -21.82 -13.70
C ASN A 690 24.13 -21.34 -14.42
N VAL A 691 24.86 -20.37 -13.84
CA VAL A 691 26.14 -19.89 -14.39
C VAL A 691 27.14 -21.05 -14.50
N PHE A 692 27.23 -21.89 -13.47
CA PHE A 692 28.09 -23.06 -13.48
C PHE A 692 27.73 -24.05 -14.60
N CYS A 693 26.44 -24.38 -14.77
CA CYS A 693 25.98 -25.24 -15.86
C CYS A 693 26.27 -24.63 -17.24
N LEU A 694 26.04 -23.33 -17.42
CA LEU A 694 26.32 -22.62 -18.68
C LEU A 694 27.81 -22.69 -19.04
N VAL A 695 28.69 -22.42 -18.07
CA VAL A 695 30.15 -22.53 -18.24
C VAL A 695 30.54 -23.96 -18.60
N TYR A 696 29.95 -24.96 -17.95
CA TYR A 696 30.20 -26.36 -18.27
C TYR A 696 29.83 -26.70 -19.73
N PHE A 697 28.63 -26.32 -20.18
CA PHE A 697 28.19 -26.61 -21.54
C PHE A 697 28.99 -25.83 -22.60
N PHE A 698 29.49 -24.64 -22.26
CA PHE A 698 30.37 -23.86 -23.14
C PHE A 698 31.76 -24.49 -23.28
N VAL A 699 32.39 -24.88 -22.16
CA VAL A 699 33.78 -25.38 -22.11
C VAL A 699 33.87 -26.85 -22.56
N ALA A 700 32.88 -27.69 -22.26
CA ALA A 700 32.92 -29.12 -22.57
C ALA A 700 33.08 -29.33 -24.08
N ARG A 701 34.11 -30.06 -24.54
CA ARG A 701 34.43 -30.30 -25.97
C ARG A 701 33.51 -31.30 -26.71
N GLY A 702 32.34 -31.60 -26.16
CA GLY A 702 31.35 -32.51 -26.75
C GLY A 702 30.32 -32.94 -25.71
N LEU A 703 29.08 -33.21 -26.15
CA LEU A 703 28.05 -33.84 -25.34
C LEU A 703 28.19 -35.35 -25.48
N VAL A 704 27.87 -36.08 -24.41
CA VAL A 704 27.83 -37.54 -24.41
C VAL A 704 26.37 -37.96 -24.35
N PHE A 705 26.01 -39.05 -25.01
CA PHE A 705 24.70 -39.66 -24.89
C PHE A 705 24.36 -39.90 -23.41
N ASP A 706 23.20 -39.41 -22.95
CA ASP A 706 22.83 -39.52 -21.53
C ASP A 706 22.29 -40.92 -21.22
N ILE A 707 23.19 -41.82 -20.82
CA ILE A 707 22.89 -43.21 -20.44
C ILE A 707 22.06 -43.24 -19.14
N THR A 708 21.99 -42.14 -18.38
CA THR A 708 21.23 -42.06 -17.13
C THR A 708 19.77 -41.64 -17.32
N GLU A 709 19.36 -41.29 -18.53
CA GLU A 709 17.95 -41.14 -18.87
C GLU A 709 17.23 -42.49 -18.78
N ILE A 710 15.99 -42.51 -18.28
CA ILE A 710 15.30 -43.78 -17.93
C ILE A 710 15.14 -44.68 -19.16
N GLU A 711 14.80 -44.09 -20.31
CA GLU A 711 14.62 -44.78 -21.58
C GLU A 711 15.94 -45.40 -22.06
N ASN A 712 17.01 -44.61 -22.02
CA ASN A 712 18.34 -45.04 -22.45
C ASN A 712 18.91 -46.10 -21.50
N LEU A 713 18.76 -45.90 -20.18
CA LEU A 713 19.18 -46.85 -19.16
C LEU A 713 18.43 -48.17 -19.29
N PHE A 714 17.14 -48.14 -19.61
CA PHE A 714 16.35 -49.33 -19.86
C PHE A 714 16.88 -50.11 -21.07
N CYS A 715 17.18 -49.42 -22.18
CA CYS A 715 17.78 -50.04 -23.36
C CYS A 715 19.16 -50.66 -23.05
N VAL A 716 20.03 -49.95 -22.34
CA VAL A 716 21.36 -50.46 -21.95
C VAL A 716 21.22 -51.65 -20.99
N ALA A 717 20.28 -51.60 -20.04
CA ALA A 717 19.99 -52.71 -19.13
C ALA A 717 19.43 -53.94 -19.87
N PHE A 718 18.56 -53.73 -20.86
CA PHE A 718 17.99 -54.80 -21.69
C PHE A 718 19.05 -55.48 -22.56
N ASN A 719 20.00 -54.70 -23.09
CA ASN A 719 21.11 -55.22 -23.92
C ASN A 719 22.21 -55.93 -23.10
N SER A 720 22.17 -55.84 -21.77
CA SER A 720 23.16 -56.50 -20.91
C SER A 720 22.87 -58.01 -20.80
N ARG A 721 23.65 -58.87 -21.47
CA ARG A 721 23.52 -60.35 -21.45
C ARG A 721 23.87 -60.95 -20.08
N SER A 722 23.26 -62.11 -19.76
CA SER A 722 23.54 -62.93 -18.57
C SER A 722 24.58 -64.03 -18.80
N ASP A 723 25.47 -63.88 -19.79
CA ASP A 723 26.37 -64.97 -20.19
C ASP A 723 27.67 -64.91 -19.40
N GLY A 724 27.81 -65.78 -18.40
CA GLY A 724 29.07 -66.35 -17.85
C GLY A 724 30.09 -65.41 -17.17
N THR A 725 30.33 -64.23 -17.71
CA THR A 725 31.15 -63.14 -17.18
C THR A 725 30.31 -61.91 -16.82
N ALA A 726 28.98 -62.02 -16.98
CA ALA A 726 28.00 -61.08 -16.48
C ALA A 726 28.08 -61.00 -14.95
N VAL A 727 28.13 -59.77 -14.44
CA VAL A 727 28.05 -59.38 -13.04
C VAL A 727 27.29 -60.42 -12.22
N GLY A 728 28.05 -61.22 -11.45
CA GLY A 728 27.51 -62.18 -10.50
C GLY A 728 26.83 -61.46 -9.34
N PHE A 729 25.72 -60.77 -9.60
CA PHE A 729 24.77 -60.34 -8.57
C PHE A 729 24.14 -61.56 -7.86
N SER A 730 24.21 -62.74 -8.48
CA SER A 730 23.70 -64.02 -7.99
C SER A 730 24.77 -65.09 -7.73
N GLY A 731 26.02 -64.89 -8.19
CA GLY A 731 27.08 -65.90 -8.09
C GLY A 731 27.94 -65.78 -6.82
N ALA A 732 28.23 -64.55 -6.36
CA ALA A 732 29.05 -64.30 -5.17
C ALA A 732 28.27 -63.65 -4.01
N MET A 733 27.02 -63.25 -4.26
CA MET A 733 26.09 -62.77 -3.25
C MET A 733 25.10 -63.90 -2.96
N GLY A 734 25.07 -64.38 -1.72
CA GLY A 734 24.07 -65.35 -1.31
C GLY A 734 22.66 -64.89 -1.70
N ARG A 735 21.73 -65.83 -1.85
CA ARG A 735 20.31 -65.69 -2.28
C ARG A 735 19.50 -64.51 -1.66
N ARG A 736 20.06 -63.77 -0.70
CA ARG A 736 19.51 -62.56 -0.07
C ARG A 736 19.84 -61.24 -0.78
N ASP A 737 20.84 -61.16 -1.66
CA ASP A 737 21.40 -59.87 -2.11
C ASP A 737 21.30 -59.56 -3.62
N GLY A 738 20.58 -60.38 -4.40
CA GLY A 738 20.24 -60.10 -5.82
C GLY A 738 19.01 -59.18 -6.02
N PHE A 739 18.84 -58.59 -7.22
CA PHE A 739 17.67 -57.78 -7.58
C PHE A 739 16.45 -58.65 -7.94
N TYR A 740 15.84 -59.32 -6.96
CA TYR A 740 14.71 -60.25 -7.19
C TYR A 740 13.35 -59.54 -7.30
N GLY A 741 13.15 -58.71 -8.33
CA GLY A 741 11.85 -58.11 -8.67
C GLY A 741 11.23 -57.18 -7.61
N LYS A 742 11.99 -56.81 -6.56
CA LYS A 742 11.52 -56.01 -5.41
C LYS A 742 12.23 -54.65 -5.27
N GLY A 743 12.81 -54.15 -6.36
CA GLY A 743 13.63 -52.92 -6.37
C GLY A 743 14.92 -53.04 -5.53
N PRO A 744 15.82 -52.04 -5.61
CA PRO A 744 17.05 -52.02 -4.82
C PRO A 744 16.78 -51.86 -3.30
N LYS A 745 17.47 -52.62 -2.46
CA LYS A 745 17.39 -52.57 -0.98
C LYS A 745 18.77 -52.50 -0.31
N GLY A 746 18.88 -51.72 0.76
CA GLY A 746 20.05 -51.72 1.64
C GLY A 746 21.36 -51.40 0.91
N LYS A 747 22.36 -52.29 1.01
CA LYS A 747 23.69 -52.11 0.42
C LYS A 747 23.69 -52.09 -1.12
N GLN A 748 22.59 -52.52 -1.75
CA GLN A 748 22.44 -52.52 -3.21
C GLN A 748 22.50 -51.12 -3.83
N PHE A 749 22.17 -50.07 -3.07
CA PHE A 749 22.30 -48.68 -3.52
C PHE A 749 23.75 -48.23 -3.72
N GLY A 750 24.71 -48.88 -3.05
CA GLY A 750 26.13 -48.53 -3.09
C GLY A 750 26.94 -49.23 -4.19
N LEU A 751 26.34 -50.16 -4.94
CA LEU A 751 27.01 -50.93 -5.98
C LEU A 751 27.29 -50.06 -7.20
N ALA A 752 28.55 -50.01 -7.64
CA ALA A 752 29.00 -49.25 -8.80
C ALA A 752 29.02 -50.13 -10.06
N PHE A 753 28.62 -49.54 -11.19
CA PHE A 753 28.61 -50.16 -12.51
C PHE A 753 29.25 -49.23 -13.56
N HIS A 754 29.77 -49.84 -14.62
CA HIS A 754 30.42 -49.20 -15.76
C HIS A 754 29.68 -49.59 -17.04
N VAL A 755 29.82 -48.77 -18.09
CA VAL A 755 29.18 -49.02 -19.39
C VAL A 755 30.27 -49.37 -20.41
N GLY A 756 30.10 -50.51 -21.07
CA GLY A 756 30.95 -50.99 -22.17
C GLY A 756 30.21 -50.89 -23.50
N CYS A 757 30.94 -51.03 -24.60
CA CYS A 757 30.38 -51.11 -25.96
C CYS A 757 30.96 -52.33 -26.67
N GLU A 758 30.11 -53.14 -27.29
CA GLU A 758 30.51 -54.24 -28.17
C GLU A 758 30.70 -53.73 -29.61
N GLU A 759 31.26 -54.56 -30.51
CA GLU A 759 31.64 -54.19 -31.88
C GLU A 759 30.45 -53.72 -32.75
N ASP A 760 29.22 -54.08 -32.40
CA ASP A 760 27.98 -53.68 -33.09
C ASP A 760 27.31 -52.42 -32.49
N GLU A 761 28.07 -51.52 -31.87
CA GLU A 761 27.54 -50.31 -31.19
C GLU A 761 26.56 -50.58 -30.04
N ARG A 762 26.55 -51.82 -29.52
CA ARG A 762 25.68 -52.23 -28.41
C ARG A 762 26.28 -51.87 -27.06
N PHE A 763 25.63 -50.96 -26.33
CA PHE A 763 26.00 -50.60 -24.97
C PHE A 763 25.47 -51.60 -23.93
N TYR A 764 26.31 -52.01 -22.97
CA TYR A 764 25.95 -52.92 -21.88
C TYR A 764 26.58 -52.51 -20.53
N LEU A 765 25.98 -52.96 -19.43
CA LEU A 765 26.47 -52.75 -18.06
C LEU A 765 27.41 -53.87 -17.63
N TYR A 766 28.54 -53.50 -17.02
CA TYR A 766 29.44 -54.46 -16.36
C TYR A 766 29.94 -53.90 -15.03
N LYS A 767 30.43 -54.78 -14.16
CA LYS A 767 31.05 -54.44 -12.88
C LYS A 767 32.55 -54.65 -13.04
N ARG A 768 33.34 -53.66 -12.64
CA ARG A 768 34.79 -53.82 -12.49
C ARG A 768 35.09 -54.22 -11.05
N ASP A 769 35.91 -55.26 -10.87
CA ASP A 769 36.35 -55.72 -9.55
C ASP A 769 37.36 -54.76 -8.90
#